data_AF-A0A7C2XW42-F1
#
_entry.id   AF-A0A7C2XW42-F1
#
_cell.length_a   1.000
_cell.length_b   1.000
_cell.length_c   1.000
_cell.angle_alpha   90.00
_cell.angle_beta   90.00
_cell.angle_gamma   90.00
#
_symmetry.space_group_name_H-M   'P 1'
#
loop_
_entity.id
_entity.type
_entity.pdbx_description
1 polymer ?
#
loop_
_entity_poly.entity_id
_entity_poly.type
_entity_poly.pdbx_seq_one_letter_code
_entity_poly.pdbx_strand_id
1 'polypeptide(L)'
;MTYFDQHPKVFRLVVVVLFIYLSVIGAVNFYRYASTPTDENWFRTTPTNIYIFKSIPVLVEENDSKTGGLVSRAAFSDSIKIGDILIAVNKKRLGRNDRVSKIIQQLPDEPAVELNILRPSQDQYKTYHVTKSALADSFYRFLPPTAYVFDVFKNGASDRAGMKAGDLISCINGQVLKNYSNAANEADGILRRGQVGKTIAYDVIRNDRTVTLQVKLAKFGVAIPLLVFFLSGLVYVGTGIFIAWQRPQIKAARLLGLALLLIGFFMTVVAIRRDTVFDVFVIVRNLALVLCAFLGVAAWMHSSLYFPKERPDLLAKPWIRYGFYALALLAFLGAMFDSLNLFLLIGPVLLLLYNAVVRLWHRKQNTAEHKKLSRVIKWTGILVVVVTFIFISQFNQRPETGYAGILLALIPLSYLFTIGRYRLLDMDLRVRRNVQYSLISLVWWIFVVVVAVTVLVKLPQLELALPNLTFTGGSIEVRDEPLLPEQRLLLEKGILIFMAILLSLIFWKIGQAGQRWLDKKYYRTQYDYRRAANELADVMATKLSMVDIARGMVQKLSQLMHLKRVGVLFFRNQKACCCREAYGFDGVEWEEFCLALDQKLLETLQQFRSEARFSVDYLPNGLKEALHERGFRHVIPIRSKEKLVGAMLIGEKRSETPFYQEDLEFLTAAAKQASVAVENSFLYEELAEQERLKHELEIARRIQVASLPQTTPKVDGLDIAGISIPALEVGGDYFDYLNGVPNEITVIVGDVSGKGTSAALYMSKVQGIMRSLHGFGLSPKELFVRANRLLCQDLEKKSFVTSLGADFDSTVQRLVFARAGHLPLFYYSAKTQRVEKITPKGLGLGLDNHGAFAAELEEKTIHYEVGDVFLFVTDGVTEARGNGRGEFGEENVVKILESSYTLDARQIRDGVINAVKQFVGEENQHDDLTVVVVKATGI
;
A
#
# COMPACT_ATOMS: atom_id res chain seq x y z
N MET A 1 -5.22 -35.50 26.88
CA MET A 1 -5.99 -34.51 26.08
C MET A 1 -7.11 -33.87 26.89
N THR A 2 -7.95 -34.63 27.60
CA THR A 2 -9.03 -34.10 28.45
C THR A 2 -8.52 -33.17 29.55
N TYR A 3 -7.40 -33.51 30.20
CA TYR A 3 -6.71 -32.62 31.15
C TYR A 3 -6.34 -31.25 30.54
N PHE A 4 -5.92 -31.21 29.27
CA PHE A 4 -5.57 -29.97 28.60
C PHE A 4 -6.77 -29.12 28.18
N ASP A 5 -7.99 -29.67 28.21
CA ASP A 5 -9.21 -28.87 28.02
C ASP A 5 -9.39 -27.89 29.19
N GLN A 6 -9.03 -28.31 30.41
CA GLN A 6 -9.07 -27.47 31.60
C GLN A 6 -7.78 -26.64 31.79
N HIS A 7 -6.66 -27.08 31.21
CA HIS A 7 -5.34 -26.45 31.37
C HIS A 7 -4.60 -26.17 30.04
N PRO A 8 -5.12 -25.27 29.18
CA PRO A 8 -4.52 -24.98 27.86
C PRO A 8 -3.13 -24.34 27.93
N LYS A 9 -2.81 -23.61 29.01
CA LYS A 9 -1.46 -23.04 29.25
C LYS A 9 -0.42 -24.14 29.47
N VAL A 10 -0.78 -25.21 30.18
CA VAL A 10 0.11 -26.36 30.41
C VAL A 10 0.40 -27.08 29.08
N PHE A 11 -0.59 -27.18 28.19
CA PHE A 11 -0.35 -27.74 26.86
C PHE A 11 0.66 -26.92 26.03
N ARG A 12 0.58 -25.58 26.07
CA ARG A 12 1.58 -24.73 25.39
C ARG A 12 2.99 -24.99 25.91
N LEU A 13 3.15 -25.10 27.23
CA LEU A 13 4.43 -25.40 27.85
C LEU A 13 4.97 -26.75 27.36
N VAL A 14 4.13 -27.80 27.38
CA VAL A 14 4.52 -29.15 26.91
C VAL A 14 4.95 -29.14 25.45
N VAL A 15 4.21 -28.44 24.57
CA VAL A 15 4.54 -28.36 23.14
C VAL A 15 5.85 -27.60 22.89
N VAL A 16 6.13 -26.53 23.64
CA VAL A 16 7.39 -25.78 23.51
C VAL A 16 8.57 -26.61 24.01
N VAL A 17 8.45 -27.24 25.17
CA VAL A 17 9.51 -28.12 25.71
C VAL A 17 9.80 -29.25 24.71
N LEU A 18 8.74 -29.87 24.18
CA LEU A 18 8.87 -30.91 23.18
C LEU A 18 9.52 -30.38 21.89
N PHE A 19 9.13 -29.21 21.40
CA PHE A 19 9.75 -28.59 20.22
C PHE A 19 11.24 -28.32 20.41
N ILE A 20 11.63 -27.73 21.56
CA ILE A 20 13.03 -27.44 21.88
C ILE A 20 13.84 -28.74 21.90
N TYR A 21 13.36 -29.73 22.65
CA TYR A 21 14.01 -31.04 22.76
C TYR A 21 14.21 -31.70 21.39
N LEU A 22 13.16 -31.77 20.57
CA LEU A 22 13.19 -32.41 19.26
C LEU A 22 14.06 -31.64 18.25
N SER A 23 14.07 -30.30 18.32
CA SER A 23 14.90 -29.47 17.43
C SER A 23 16.39 -29.61 17.75
N VAL A 24 16.75 -29.65 19.03
CA VAL A 24 18.14 -29.86 19.47
C VAL A 24 18.63 -31.23 19.02
N ILE A 25 17.85 -32.29 19.25
CA ILE A 25 18.22 -33.64 18.80
C ILE A 25 18.31 -33.72 17.28
N GLY A 26 17.37 -33.12 16.55
CA GLY A 26 17.41 -33.07 15.08
C GLY A 26 18.68 -32.37 14.55
N ALA A 27 19.05 -31.23 15.14
CA ALA A 27 20.25 -30.47 14.75
C ALA A 27 21.54 -31.23 15.07
N VAL A 28 21.65 -31.83 16.27
CA VAL A 28 22.80 -32.66 16.66
C VAL A 28 22.92 -33.87 15.74
N ASN A 29 21.80 -34.50 15.38
CA ASN A 29 21.79 -35.64 14.47
C ASN A 29 22.24 -35.24 13.06
N PHE A 30 21.73 -34.13 12.53
CA PHE A 30 22.14 -33.60 11.22
C PHE A 30 23.62 -33.27 11.18
N TYR A 31 24.15 -32.63 12.23
CA TYR A 31 25.57 -32.35 12.34
C TYR A 31 26.40 -33.64 12.33
N ARG A 32 26.05 -34.63 13.17
CA ARG A 32 26.75 -35.93 13.22
C ARG A 32 26.81 -36.58 11.84
N TYR A 33 25.68 -36.64 11.14
CA TYR A 33 25.61 -37.20 9.79
C TYR A 33 26.45 -36.46 8.76
N ALA A 34 26.36 -35.14 8.72
CA ALA A 34 27.09 -34.33 7.75
C ALA A 34 28.61 -34.39 7.99
N SER A 35 29.00 -34.62 9.25
CA SER A 35 30.38 -34.86 9.67
C SER A 35 30.85 -36.31 9.58
N THR A 36 29.98 -37.27 9.22
CA THR A 36 30.38 -38.69 9.10
C THR A 36 31.10 -38.92 7.77
N PRO A 37 32.28 -39.56 7.75
CA PRO A 37 32.97 -39.85 6.51
C PRO A 37 32.12 -40.71 5.56
N THR A 38 32.27 -40.45 4.26
CA THR A 38 31.63 -41.24 3.20
C THR A 38 32.58 -41.36 2.01
N ASP A 39 32.59 -42.54 1.40
CA ASP A 39 33.33 -42.86 0.18
C ASP A 39 32.42 -42.86 -1.07
N GLU A 40 31.14 -42.54 -0.86
CA GLU A 40 30.05 -42.45 -1.84
C GLU A 40 29.78 -43.75 -2.62
N ASN A 41 30.32 -44.90 -2.19
CA ASN A 41 30.10 -46.17 -2.88
C ASN A 41 28.89 -46.92 -2.35
N TRP A 42 28.39 -47.84 -3.18
CA TRP A 42 27.43 -48.83 -2.76
C TRP A 42 28.06 -50.22 -2.89
N PHE A 43 28.14 -50.94 -1.77
CA PHE A 43 28.67 -52.29 -1.72
C PHE A 43 27.75 -53.24 -0.94
N ARG A 44 27.77 -54.52 -1.32
CA ARG A 44 26.97 -55.60 -0.72
C ARG A 44 27.85 -56.76 -0.31
N THR A 45 27.39 -57.52 0.67
CA THR A 45 28.06 -58.75 1.09
C THR A 45 27.90 -59.80 -0.01
N THR A 46 28.97 -60.52 -0.36
CA THR A 46 28.86 -61.59 -1.36
C THR A 46 27.95 -62.74 -0.85
N PRO A 47 27.03 -63.27 -1.70
CA PRO A 47 26.13 -64.35 -1.30
C PRO A 47 26.86 -65.62 -0.86
N THR A 48 27.95 -65.94 -1.54
CA THR A 48 28.88 -67.04 -1.24
C THR A 48 30.31 -66.49 -1.24
N ASN A 49 31.27 -67.29 -0.77
CA ASN A 49 32.70 -66.99 -0.81
C ASN A 49 33.41 -67.71 -1.97
N ILE A 50 32.67 -68.32 -2.90
CA ILE A 50 33.24 -69.14 -3.97
C ILE A 50 33.50 -68.25 -5.18
N TYR A 51 34.77 -67.89 -5.37
CA TYR A 51 35.21 -66.96 -6.41
C TYR A 51 35.83 -67.70 -7.58
N ILE A 52 35.41 -67.31 -8.78
CA ILE A 52 35.89 -67.90 -10.02
C ILE A 52 37.15 -67.14 -10.46
N PHE A 53 38.28 -67.83 -10.44
CA PHE A 53 39.58 -67.26 -10.81
C PHE A 53 40.06 -67.69 -12.20
N LYS A 54 39.37 -68.64 -12.83
CA LYS A 54 39.63 -69.09 -14.20
C LYS A 54 38.36 -68.99 -15.04
N SER A 55 38.46 -68.43 -16.24
CA SER A 55 37.31 -68.34 -17.15
C SER A 55 36.83 -69.72 -17.57
N ILE A 56 35.52 -69.95 -17.56
CA ILE A 56 34.91 -71.23 -17.95
C ILE A 56 34.14 -71.00 -19.26
N PRO A 57 34.41 -71.79 -20.30
CA PRO A 57 33.65 -71.74 -21.54
C PRO A 57 32.21 -72.23 -21.31
N VAL A 58 31.24 -71.50 -21.84
CA VAL A 58 29.81 -71.77 -21.70
C VAL A 58 29.30 -72.54 -22.91
N LEU A 59 28.39 -73.49 -22.71
CA LEU A 59 27.62 -74.13 -23.76
C LEU A 59 26.55 -73.15 -24.27
N VAL A 60 26.59 -72.83 -25.56
CA VAL A 60 25.53 -72.05 -26.19
C VAL A 60 24.39 -73.00 -26.52
N GLU A 61 23.22 -72.80 -25.93
CA GLU A 61 21.98 -73.39 -26.45
C GLU A 61 21.59 -72.63 -27.73
N GLU A 62 21.59 -73.31 -28.88
CA GLU A 62 20.94 -72.80 -30.09
C GLU A 62 19.42 -72.80 -29.85
N ASN A 63 18.85 -71.61 -29.68
CA ASN A 63 17.41 -71.43 -29.80
C ASN A 63 17.05 -71.44 -31.29
N ASP A 64 16.56 -72.57 -31.78
CA ASP A 64 16.00 -72.70 -33.12
C ASP A 64 14.64 -71.97 -33.20
N SER A 65 14.58 -70.87 -33.95
CA SER A 65 13.55 -70.74 -34.99
C SER A 65 13.89 -69.70 -36.06
N LYS A 66 14.13 -70.25 -37.26
CA LYS A 66 13.95 -69.72 -38.63
C LYS A 66 15.22 -69.33 -39.42
N THR A 67 15.42 -70.17 -40.43
CA THR A 67 16.16 -70.07 -41.72
C THR A 67 17.66 -70.38 -41.73
N GLY A 68 17.93 -71.68 -41.87
CA GLY A 68 18.90 -72.36 -42.76
C GLY A 68 20.15 -71.63 -43.28
N GLY A 69 21.30 -72.28 -43.07
CA GLY A 69 22.50 -72.16 -43.92
C GLY A 69 23.83 -72.16 -43.16
N LEU A 70 24.58 -73.26 -43.31
CA LEU A 70 26.02 -73.48 -43.04
C LEU A 70 26.83 -72.34 -42.38
N VAL A 71 27.44 -72.63 -41.22
CA VAL A 71 28.92 -72.66 -41.00
C VAL A 71 29.21 -73.20 -39.61
N SER A 72 30.07 -74.23 -39.52
CA SER A 72 30.73 -74.65 -38.29
C SER A 72 31.86 -73.67 -37.94
N ARG A 73 31.84 -73.08 -36.76
CA ARG A 73 33.01 -72.75 -35.91
C ARG A 73 32.52 -72.20 -34.57
N ALA A 74 32.96 -72.81 -33.48
CA ALA A 74 32.61 -72.46 -32.10
C ALA A 74 32.60 -70.95 -31.83
N ALA A 75 31.42 -70.39 -31.59
CA ALA A 75 31.23 -69.00 -31.19
C ALA A 75 30.73 -68.94 -29.74
N PHE A 76 31.66 -68.86 -28.80
CA PHE A 76 31.38 -68.57 -27.39
C PHE A 76 30.92 -67.10 -27.27
N SER A 77 29.65 -66.81 -27.01
CA SER A 77 29.14 -65.41 -26.99
C SER A 77 29.15 -64.73 -25.60
N ASP A 78 29.08 -65.50 -24.51
CA ASP A 78 29.35 -65.05 -23.14
C ASP A 78 30.13 -66.14 -22.41
N SER A 79 31.00 -65.76 -21.49
CA SER A 79 31.79 -66.70 -20.68
C SER A 79 31.62 -66.34 -19.22
N ILE A 80 31.81 -67.34 -18.36
CA ILE A 80 31.98 -67.10 -16.94
C ILE A 80 33.33 -66.42 -16.79
N LYS A 81 33.35 -65.20 -16.25
CA LYS A 81 34.54 -64.34 -16.20
C LYS A 81 35.27 -64.49 -14.87
N ILE A 82 36.56 -64.20 -14.89
CA ILE A 82 37.33 -64.02 -13.66
C ILE A 82 36.68 -62.87 -12.88
N GLY A 83 36.36 -63.10 -11.60
CA GLY A 83 35.61 -62.12 -10.79
C GLY A 83 34.19 -62.53 -10.44
N ASP A 84 33.62 -63.48 -11.18
CA ASP A 84 32.27 -63.99 -10.97
C ASP A 84 32.19 -64.83 -9.67
N ILE A 85 31.05 -64.76 -8.97
CA ILE A 85 30.80 -65.46 -7.69
C ILE A 85 29.81 -66.60 -7.91
N LEU A 86 30.21 -67.84 -7.61
CA LEU A 86 29.37 -69.03 -7.80
C LEU A 86 28.37 -69.18 -6.65
N ILE A 87 27.08 -69.19 -6.97
CA ILE A 87 25.99 -69.23 -5.99
C ILE A 87 25.39 -70.63 -5.87
N ALA A 88 25.16 -71.31 -6.99
CA ALA A 88 24.51 -72.62 -7.02
C ALA A 88 25.00 -73.47 -8.19
N VAL A 89 24.91 -74.79 -8.04
CA VAL A 89 25.16 -75.80 -9.09
C VAL A 89 23.92 -76.69 -9.19
N ASN A 90 23.36 -76.88 -10.40
CA ASN A 90 22.12 -77.63 -10.65
C ASN A 90 21.02 -77.28 -9.65
N LYS A 91 20.75 -75.97 -9.49
CA LYS A 91 19.75 -75.39 -8.56
C LYS A 91 20.02 -75.62 -7.06
N LYS A 92 21.08 -76.36 -6.68
CA LYS A 92 21.53 -76.51 -5.30
C LYS A 92 22.40 -75.32 -4.90
N ARG A 93 21.87 -74.46 -4.01
CA ARG A 93 22.59 -73.31 -3.47
C ARG A 93 23.79 -73.76 -2.64
N LEU A 94 24.95 -73.17 -2.89
CA LEU A 94 26.19 -73.47 -2.20
C LEU A 94 26.28 -72.69 -0.89
N GLY A 95 26.60 -73.39 0.18
CA GLY A 95 27.05 -72.84 1.45
C GLY A 95 28.53 -72.44 1.41
N ARG A 96 28.96 -71.65 2.39
CA ARG A 96 30.33 -71.11 2.46
C ARG A 96 31.42 -72.13 2.83
N ASN A 97 30.99 -73.28 3.35
CA ASN A 97 31.85 -74.39 3.76
C ASN A 97 31.62 -75.64 2.90
N ASP A 98 30.84 -75.53 1.82
CA ASP A 98 30.52 -76.66 0.98
C ASP A 98 31.78 -77.11 0.23
N ARG A 99 32.05 -78.42 0.25
CA ARG A 99 33.09 -79.02 -0.60
C ARG A 99 32.56 -79.07 -2.02
N VAL A 100 32.71 -77.96 -2.75
CA VAL A 100 32.29 -77.80 -4.15
C VAL A 100 32.85 -78.94 -5.01
N SER A 101 34.08 -79.41 -4.74
CA SER A 101 34.66 -80.59 -5.39
C SER A 101 33.86 -81.88 -5.19
N LYS A 102 33.31 -82.14 -3.99
CA LYS A 102 32.43 -83.30 -3.75
C LYS A 102 31.10 -83.15 -4.48
N ILE A 103 30.55 -81.93 -4.54
CA ILE A 103 29.30 -81.66 -5.26
C ILE A 103 29.50 -81.90 -6.75
N ILE A 104 30.63 -81.45 -7.32
CA ILE A 104 30.97 -81.66 -8.73
C ILE A 104 31.25 -83.14 -9.04
N GLN A 105 31.92 -83.88 -8.15
CA GLN A 105 32.17 -85.32 -8.30
C GLN A 105 30.88 -86.16 -8.26
N GLN A 106 29.87 -85.71 -7.50
CA GLN A 106 28.56 -86.36 -7.38
C GLN A 106 27.59 -85.97 -8.50
N LEU A 107 27.99 -85.08 -9.43
CA LEU A 107 27.16 -84.75 -10.59
C LEU A 107 27.12 -85.97 -11.54
N PRO A 108 25.93 -86.33 -12.05
CA PRO A 108 25.83 -87.31 -13.14
C PRO A 108 26.67 -86.86 -14.35
N ASP A 109 27.09 -87.79 -15.20
CA ASP A 109 27.77 -87.47 -16.48
C ASP A 109 26.77 -86.92 -17.50
N GLU A 110 26.11 -85.82 -17.13
CA GLU A 110 25.21 -85.05 -17.96
C GLU A 110 25.99 -84.14 -18.92
N PRO A 111 25.45 -83.87 -20.13
CA PRO A 111 26.12 -83.01 -21.10
C PRO A 111 26.20 -81.54 -20.66
N ALA A 112 25.32 -81.08 -19.75
CA ALA A 112 25.25 -79.70 -19.29
C ALA A 112 24.99 -79.58 -17.78
N VAL A 113 25.85 -78.85 -17.08
CA VAL A 113 25.77 -78.46 -15.67
C VAL A 113 25.31 -77.00 -15.59
N GLU A 114 24.24 -76.74 -14.84
CA GLU A 114 23.71 -75.40 -14.60
C GLU A 114 24.48 -74.71 -13.46
N LEU A 115 25.06 -73.54 -13.72
CA LEU A 115 25.75 -72.70 -12.74
C LEU A 115 25.01 -71.37 -12.57
N ASN A 116 24.61 -71.06 -11.35
CA ASN A 116 24.08 -69.73 -11.00
C ASN A 116 25.19 -68.86 -10.45
N ILE A 117 25.36 -67.68 -11.04
CA ILE A 117 26.52 -66.81 -10.85
C ILE A 117 26.06 -65.39 -10.58
N LEU A 118 26.66 -64.74 -9.59
CA LEU A 118 26.59 -63.29 -9.44
C LEU A 118 27.77 -62.69 -10.20
N ARG A 119 27.48 -61.77 -11.13
CA ARG A 119 28.47 -60.91 -11.78
C ARG A 119 28.56 -59.59 -11.02
N PRO A 120 29.57 -59.37 -10.16
CA PRO A 120 29.60 -58.22 -9.26
C PRO A 120 29.63 -56.87 -9.99
N SER A 121 30.28 -56.81 -11.16
CA SER A 121 30.40 -55.57 -11.96
C SER A 121 29.09 -55.09 -12.58
N GLN A 122 28.04 -55.93 -12.60
CA GLN A 122 26.73 -55.62 -13.16
C GLN A 122 25.60 -55.75 -12.12
N ASP A 123 25.91 -56.18 -10.88
CA ASP A 123 24.95 -56.62 -9.86
C ASP A 123 23.87 -57.57 -10.39
N GLN A 124 24.24 -58.45 -11.33
CA GLN A 124 23.30 -59.33 -12.01
C GLN A 124 23.56 -60.80 -11.68
N TYR A 125 22.46 -61.51 -11.42
CA TYR A 125 22.42 -62.96 -11.30
C TYR A 125 22.21 -63.55 -12.68
N LYS A 126 23.10 -64.44 -13.12
CA LYS A 126 23.05 -65.12 -14.40
C LYS A 126 23.15 -66.63 -14.22
N THR A 127 22.44 -67.36 -15.07
CA THR A 127 22.49 -68.82 -15.13
C THR A 127 23.24 -69.21 -16.41
N TYR A 128 24.23 -70.08 -16.27
CA TYR A 128 25.05 -70.56 -17.37
C TYR A 128 25.04 -72.09 -17.41
N HIS A 129 25.01 -72.67 -18.60
CA HIS A 129 25.16 -74.11 -18.81
C HIS A 129 26.59 -74.42 -19.27
N VAL A 130 27.28 -75.34 -18.60
CA VAL A 130 28.69 -75.70 -18.90
C VAL A 130 28.86 -77.21 -18.94
N THR A 131 29.84 -77.73 -19.69
CA THR A 131 30.13 -79.17 -19.62
C THR A 131 30.83 -79.51 -18.30
N LYS A 132 30.62 -80.73 -17.79
CA LYS A 132 31.37 -81.25 -16.64
C LYS A 132 32.88 -81.25 -16.89
N SER A 133 33.33 -81.44 -18.14
CA SER A 133 34.74 -81.36 -18.55
C SER A 133 35.35 -79.96 -18.48
N ALA A 134 34.54 -78.89 -18.58
CA ALA A 134 35.01 -77.52 -18.45
C ALA A 134 35.29 -77.13 -16.98
N LEU A 135 34.77 -77.91 -16.02
CA LEU A 135 34.99 -77.75 -14.58
C LEU A 135 36.26 -78.50 -14.15
N ALA A 136 37.43 -77.93 -14.45
CA ALA A 136 38.71 -78.46 -13.97
C ALA A 136 38.77 -78.51 -12.42
N ASP A 137 39.65 -79.33 -11.82
CA ASP A 137 39.75 -79.47 -10.36
C ASP A 137 40.07 -78.16 -9.58
N SER A 138 40.43 -77.08 -10.28
CA SER A 138 40.81 -75.78 -9.69
C SER A 138 40.39 -74.57 -10.54
N PHE A 139 39.08 -74.34 -10.75
CA PHE A 139 38.58 -73.09 -11.35
C PHE A 139 38.08 -72.05 -10.33
N TYR A 140 37.94 -72.46 -9.06
CA TYR A 140 37.41 -71.63 -7.98
C TYR A 140 38.33 -71.61 -6.76
N ARG A 141 38.28 -70.52 -5.99
CA ARG A 141 38.92 -70.41 -4.67
C ARG A 141 37.94 -69.81 -3.66
N PHE A 142 38.21 -70.03 -2.38
CA PHE A 142 37.44 -69.39 -1.33
C PHE A 142 38.03 -68.00 -1.04
N LEU A 143 37.19 -66.97 -1.14
CA LEU A 143 37.56 -65.62 -0.69
C LEU A 143 37.49 -65.54 0.84
N PRO A 144 38.27 -64.64 1.45
CA PRO A 144 37.99 -64.15 2.80
C PRO A 144 36.64 -63.39 2.82
N PRO A 145 36.14 -62.93 3.98
CA PRO A 145 34.98 -62.07 4.03
C PRO A 145 35.19 -60.83 3.14
N THR A 146 34.33 -60.65 2.13
CA THR A 146 34.44 -59.55 1.17
C THR A 146 33.10 -58.87 0.93
N ALA A 147 33.17 -57.57 0.63
CA ALA A 147 32.04 -56.78 0.16
C ALA A 147 32.29 -56.38 -1.30
N TYR A 148 31.38 -56.68 -2.21
CA TYR A 148 31.50 -56.29 -3.60
C TYR A 148 30.88 -54.92 -3.85
N VAL A 149 31.60 -54.05 -4.53
CA VAL A 149 31.15 -52.73 -4.95
C VAL A 149 30.31 -52.91 -6.21
N PHE A 150 29.05 -52.47 -6.17
CA PHE A 150 28.14 -52.62 -7.31
C PHE A 150 27.80 -51.28 -7.98
N ASP A 151 28.04 -50.17 -7.29
CA ASP A 151 27.91 -48.84 -7.87
C ASP A 151 28.96 -47.88 -7.26
N VAL A 152 29.51 -47.00 -8.10
CA VAL A 152 30.53 -46.01 -7.75
C VAL A 152 30.08 -44.66 -8.29
N PHE A 153 29.93 -43.66 -7.41
CA PHE A 153 29.49 -42.34 -7.81
C PHE A 153 30.55 -41.63 -8.67
N LYS A 154 30.15 -41.20 -9.87
CA LYS A 154 31.03 -40.51 -10.83
C LYS A 154 31.60 -39.22 -10.22
N ASN A 155 32.92 -39.05 -10.33
CA ASN A 155 33.71 -38.00 -9.69
C ASN A 155 33.72 -38.02 -8.15
N GLY A 156 33.13 -39.02 -7.50
CA GLY A 156 33.14 -39.19 -6.04
C GLY A 156 34.50 -39.64 -5.49
N ALA A 157 34.63 -39.69 -4.16
CA ALA A 157 35.90 -39.99 -3.48
C ALA A 157 36.60 -41.26 -3.99
N SER A 158 35.81 -42.30 -4.27
CA SER A 158 36.33 -43.61 -4.66
C SER A 158 36.56 -43.76 -6.16
N ASP A 159 35.74 -43.12 -6.99
CA ASP A 159 35.95 -43.03 -8.45
C ASP A 159 37.29 -42.34 -8.75
N ARG A 160 37.58 -41.24 -8.04
CA ARG A 160 38.85 -40.51 -8.13
C ARG A 160 40.06 -41.36 -7.68
N ALA A 161 39.85 -42.28 -6.74
CA ALA A 161 40.86 -43.24 -6.32
C ALA A 161 41.00 -44.44 -7.28
N GLY A 162 40.15 -44.52 -8.31
CA GLY A 162 40.16 -45.57 -9.32
C GLY A 162 39.35 -46.83 -8.96
N MET A 163 38.43 -46.74 -7.98
CA MET A 163 37.50 -47.82 -7.64
C MET A 163 36.48 -48.02 -8.76
N LYS A 164 36.11 -49.28 -9.04
CA LYS A 164 35.18 -49.63 -10.12
C LYS A 164 34.11 -50.59 -9.61
N ALA A 165 32.93 -50.54 -10.24
CA ALA A 165 31.91 -51.56 -10.03
C ALA A 165 32.49 -52.95 -10.37
N GLY A 166 32.33 -53.89 -9.45
CA GLY A 166 32.88 -55.23 -9.48
C GLY A 166 34.07 -55.47 -8.55
N ASP A 167 34.65 -54.41 -7.97
CA ASP A 167 35.74 -54.53 -7.00
C ASP A 167 35.27 -55.23 -5.72
N LEU A 168 36.06 -56.17 -5.20
CA LEU A 168 35.77 -56.92 -3.98
C LEU A 168 36.64 -56.40 -2.82
N ILE A 169 36.05 -55.61 -1.93
CA ILE A 169 36.73 -55.06 -0.75
C ILE A 169 37.03 -56.19 0.24
N SER A 170 38.31 -56.36 0.58
CA SER A 170 38.80 -57.39 1.53
C SER A 170 39.37 -56.77 2.81
N CYS A 171 39.90 -55.55 2.72
CA CYS A 171 40.50 -54.83 3.83
C CYS A 171 40.29 -53.32 3.64
N ILE A 172 40.05 -52.60 4.74
CA ILE A 172 39.97 -51.14 4.77
C ILE A 172 40.88 -50.67 5.91
N ASN A 173 41.79 -49.74 5.60
CA ASN A 173 42.71 -49.14 6.57
C ASN A 173 43.55 -50.17 7.36
N GLY A 174 43.97 -51.26 6.72
CA GLY A 174 44.69 -52.36 7.37
C GLY A 174 43.81 -53.28 8.24
N GLN A 175 42.50 -53.05 8.32
CA GLN A 175 41.54 -53.91 9.01
C GLN A 175 40.86 -54.85 8.02
N VAL A 176 41.15 -56.15 8.16
CA VAL A 176 40.53 -57.22 7.36
C VAL A 176 39.12 -57.49 7.87
N LEU A 177 38.18 -57.68 6.95
CA LEU A 177 36.79 -58.04 7.27
C LEU A 177 36.75 -59.45 7.87
N LYS A 178 35.98 -59.64 8.95
CA LYS A 178 35.93 -60.91 9.71
C LYS A 178 34.64 -61.67 9.50
N ASN A 179 33.53 -60.99 9.26
CA ASN A 179 32.21 -61.63 9.21
C ASN A 179 31.71 -61.79 7.77
N TYR A 180 31.70 -63.03 7.28
CA TYR A 180 31.19 -63.32 5.94
C TYR A 180 29.73 -62.87 5.74
N SER A 181 28.82 -63.01 6.71
CA SER A 181 27.39 -62.68 6.49
C SER A 181 27.12 -61.18 6.57
N ASN A 182 28.08 -60.42 7.10
CA ASN A 182 27.92 -59.01 7.39
C ASN A 182 29.07 -58.14 6.86
N ALA A 183 29.84 -58.65 5.89
CA ALA A 183 31.07 -58.04 5.41
C ALA A 183 30.87 -56.60 4.90
N ALA A 184 29.74 -56.31 4.23
CA ALA A 184 29.40 -54.95 3.84
C ALA A 184 29.21 -54.02 5.05
N ASN A 185 28.40 -54.41 6.04
CA ASN A 185 28.20 -53.56 7.22
C ASN A 185 29.48 -53.38 8.04
N GLU A 186 30.36 -54.39 8.05
CA GLU A 186 31.69 -54.29 8.67
C GLU A 186 32.60 -53.31 7.89
N ALA A 187 32.63 -53.39 6.57
CA ALA A 187 33.34 -52.46 5.70
C ALA A 187 32.87 -51.01 5.90
N ASP A 188 31.55 -50.78 5.88
CA ASP A 188 30.94 -49.48 6.17
C ASP A 188 31.29 -48.99 7.59
N GLY A 189 31.28 -49.88 8.58
CA GLY A 189 31.67 -49.56 9.96
C GLY A 189 33.16 -49.21 10.13
N ILE A 190 34.06 -49.81 9.36
CA ILE A 190 35.49 -49.46 9.37
C ILE A 190 35.70 -48.11 8.69
N LEU A 191 35.11 -47.89 7.52
CA LEU A 191 35.14 -46.61 6.80
C LEU A 191 34.68 -45.46 7.70
N ARG A 192 33.53 -45.61 8.37
CA ARG A 192 32.92 -44.56 9.20
C ARG A 192 33.72 -44.21 10.46
N ARG A 193 34.55 -45.13 10.96
CA ARG A 193 35.49 -44.86 12.07
C ARG A 193 36.76 -44.14 11.61
N GLY A 194 36.96 -44.01 10.30
CA GLY A 194 38.04 -43.26 9.71
C GLY A 194 37.99 -41.76 10.00
N GLN A 195 39.14 -41.10 9.91
CA GLN A 195 39.21 -39.65 10.08
C GLN A 195 38.86 -38.94 8.78
N VAL A 196 37.88 -38.06 8.89
CA VAL A 196 37.37 -37.15 7.86
C VAL A 196 38.51 -36.34 7.22
N GLY A 197 38.58 -36.30 5.88
CA GLY A 197 39.63 -35.58 5.14
C GLY A 197 40.98 -36.32 4.99
N LYS A 198 41.17 -37.47 5.64
CA LYS A 198 42.36 -38.32 5.45
C LYS A 198 42.16 -39.36 4.36
N THR A 199 43.27 -39.79 3.78
CA THR A 199 43.32 -40.90 2.83
C THR A 199 43.24 -42.23 3.57
N ILE A 200 42.33 -43.10 3.14
CA ILE A 200 42.21 -44.46 3.63
C ILE A 200 42.56 -45.43 2.52
N ALA A 201 43.39 -46.43 2.84
CA ALA A 201 43.73 -47.50 1.92
C ALA A 201 42.62 -48.56 1.88
N TYR A 202 42.16 -48.91 0.68
CA TYR A 202 41.23 -50.01 0.42
C TYR A 202 41.97 -51.11 -0.34
N ASP A 203 42.03 -52.32 0.18
CA ASP A 203 42.52 -53.46 -0.58
C ASP A 203 41.35 -54.17 -1.25
N VAL A 204 41.25 -53.98 -2.56
CA VAL A 204 40.22 -54.58 -3.40
C VAL A 204 40.78 -55.70 -4.27
N ILE A 205 40.04 -56.79 -4.40
CA ILE A 205 40.35 -57.87 -5.34
C ILE A 205 39.67 -57.54 -6.66
N ARG A 206 40.49 -57.32 -7.71
CA ARG A 206 40.06 -57.02 -9.08
C ARG A 206 40.78 -57.97 -10.04
N ASN A 207 40.02 -58.74 -10.82
CA ASN A 207 40.57 -59.69 -11.80
C ASN A 207 41.65 -60.62 -11.18
N ASP A 208 41.35 -61.19 -10.01
CA ASP A 208 42.20 -62.10 -9.24
C ASP A 208 43.45 -61.48 -8.57
N ARG A 209 43.68 -60.16 -8.74
CA ARG A 209 44.79 -59.42 -8.11
C ARG A 209 44.28 -58.50 -7.02
N THR A 210 45.06 -58.33 -5.96
CA THR A 210 44.80 -57.32 -4.92
C THR A 210 45.37 -55.97 -5.37
N VAL A 211 44.53 -54.93 -5.36
CA VAL A 211 44.89 -53.55 -5.69
C VAL A 211 44.58 -52.68 -4.46
N THR A 212 45.58 -51.95 -3.98
CA THR A 212 45.39 -50.97 -2.90
C THR A 212 45.01 -49.61 -3.48
N LEU A 213 43.80 -49.14 -3.19
CA LEU A 213 43.27 -47.85 -3.62
C LEU A 213 43.37 -46.83 -2.48
N GLN A 214 43.90 -45.65 -2.77
CA GLN A 214 44.05 -44.57 -1.79
C GLN A 214 42.86 -43.62 -1.88
N VAL A 215 41.82 -43.87 -1.07
CA VAL A 215 40.55 -43.14 -1.09
C VAL A 215 40.62 -41.95 -0.14
N LYS A 216 40.63 -40.72 -0.66
CA LYS A 216 40.55 -39.50 0.16
C LYS A 216 39.10 -39.21 0.52
N LEU A 217 38.75 -39.39 1.80
CA LEU A 217 37.39 -39.20 2.29
C LEU A 217 37.01 -37.72 2.33
N ALA A 218 35.77 -37.41 1.97
CA ALA A 218 35.24 -36.06 2.01
C ALA A 218 35.22 -35.50 3.44
N LYS A 219 35.53 -34.19 3.60
CA LYS A 219 35.57 -33.52 4.91
C LYS A 219 34.17 -33.25 5.49
N PHE A 220 33.18 -33.14 4.62
CA PHE A 220 31.78 -32.87 4.94
C PHE A 220 30.93 -33.33 3.76
N GLY A 221 29.80 -33.98 4.01
CA GLY A 221 28.96 -34.49 2.92
C GLY A 221 27.50 -34.67 3.32
N VAL A 222 26.60 -33.96 2.63
CA VAL A 222 25.16 -34.11 2.83
C VAL A 222 24.54 -34.60 1.52
N ALA A 223 23.91 -35.78 1.56
CA ALA A 223 23.15 -36.27 0.42
C ALA A 223 21.92 -35.37 0.19
N ILE A 224 21.75 -34.87 -1.04
CA ILE A 224 20.62 -34.00 -1.43
C ILE A 224 19.25 -34.63 -1.06
N PRO A 225 19.00 -35.93 -1.32
CA PRO A 225 17.82 -36.64 -0.78
C PRO A 225 17.53 -36.39 0.70
N LEU A 226 18.56 -36.48 1.54
CA LEU A 226 18.41 -36.43 2.99
C LEU A 226 18.24 -34.99 3.48
N LEU A 227 18.87 -34.04 2.80
CA LEU A 227 18.60 -32.62 3.01
C LEU A 227 17.13 -32.28 2.72
N VAL A 228 16.56 -32.82 1.64
CA VAL A 228 15.15 -32.61 1.28
C VAL A 228 14.22 -33.15 2.37
N PHE A 229 14.45 -34.37 2.88
CA PHE A 229 13.64 -34.92 3.98
C PHE A 229 13.79 -34.12 5.27
N PHE A 230 15.01 -33.66 5.59
CA PHE A 230 15.26 -32.81 6.75
C PHE A 230 14.49 -31.48 6.66
N LEU A 231 14.58 -30.80 5.51
CA LEU A 231 13.86 -29.54 5.28
C LEU A 231 12.34 -29.73 5.33
N SER A 232 11.81 -30.81 4.74
CA SER A 232 10.39 -31.14 4.84
C SER A 232 9.97 -31.42 6.28
N GLY A 233 10.80 -32.09 7.08
CA GLY A 233 10.58 -32.30 8.50
C GLY A 233 10.44 -30.98 9.28
N LEU A 234 11.27 -29.97 8.97
CA LEU A 234 11.16 -28.63 9.58
C LEU A 234 9.82 -27.95 9.26
N VAL A 235 9.29 -28.11 8.04
CA VAL A 235 7.97 -27.58 7.67
C VAL A 235 6.87 -28.20 8.54
N TYR A 236 6.94 -29.51 8.79
CA TYR A 236 6.01 -30.21 9.69
C TYR A 236 6.12 -29.70 11.13
N VAL A 237 7.33 -29.57 11.66
CA VAL A 237 7.57 -29.07 13.01
C VAL A 237 7.05 -27.64 13.17
N GLY A 238 7.41 -26.74 12.25
CA GLY A 238 6.97 -25.34 12.25
C GLY A 238 5.45 -25.19 12.12
N THR A 239 4.82 -26.00 11.28
CA THR A 239 3.36 -26.01 11.15
C THR A 239 2.69 -26.58 12.40
N GLY A 240 3.24 -27.65 12.97
CA GLY A 240 2.73 -28.31 14.16
C GLY A 240 2.73 -27.39 15.38
N ILE A 241 3.86 -26.71 15.64
CA ILE A 241 3.95 -25.74 16.74
C ILE A 241 3.02 -24.54 16.51
N PHE A 242 2.94 -24.02 15.29
CA PHE A 242 2.05 -22.90 14.97
C PHE A 242 0.59 -23.22 15.30
N ILE A 243 0.09 -24.37 14.86
CA ILE A 243 -1.29 -24.81 15.10
C ILE A 243 -1.53 -25.06 16.60
N ALA A 244 -0.62 -25.77 17.26
CA ALA A 244 -0.74 -26.10 18.69
C ALA A 244 -0.69 -24.85 19.59
N TRP A 245 0.12 -23.85 19.24
CA TRP A 245 0.33 -22.63 20.02
C TRP A 245 -0.83 -21.65 19.91
N GLN A 246 -1.37 -21.47 18.71
CA GLN A 246 -2.45 -20.51 18.43
C GLN A 246 -3.72 -20.82 19.22
N ARG A 247 -4.16 -22.08 19.21
CA ARG A 247 -5.47 -22.48 19.77
C ARG A 247 -5.36 -23.73 20.64
N PRO A 248 -4.63 -23.69 21.78
CA PRO A 248 -4.49 -24.84 22.68
C PRO A 248 -5.82 -25.24 23.34
N GLN A 249 -6.80 -24.33 23.35
CA GLN A 249 -8.17 -24.53 23.83
C GLN A 249 -8.92 -25.56 22.98
N ILE A 250 -8.59 -25.65 21.67
CA ILE A 250 -9.31 -26.50 20.72
C ILE A 250 -8.62 -27.84 20.61
N LYS A 251 -9.33 -28.92 20.96
CA LYS A 251 -8.83 -30.29 20.91
C LYS A 251 -8.30 -30.70 19.53
N ALA A 252 -8.96 -30.25 18.45
CA ALA A 252 -8.51 -30.47 17.08
C ALA A 252 -7.12 -29.89 16.81
N ALA A 253 -6.87 -28.65 17.24
CA ALA A 253 -5.58 -27.97 17.08
C ALA A 253 -4.48 -28.65 17.92
N ARG A 254 -4.79 -29.09 19.14
CA ARG A 254 -3.84 -29.82 19.99
C ARG A 254 -3.39 -31.14 19.34
N LEU A 255 -4.36 -31.95 18.88
CA LEU A 255 -4.08 -33.25 18.28
C LEU A 255 -3.32 -33.11 16.95
N LEU A 256 -3.77 -32.21 16.07
CA LEU A 256 -3.13 -31.97 14.78
C LEU A 256 -1.72 -31.39 14.95
N GLY A 257 -1.55 -30.41 15.83
CA GLY A 257 -0.26 -29.78 16.08
C GLY A 257 0.76 -30.76 16.67
N LEU A 258 0.34 -31.58 17.65
CA LEU A 258 1.18 -32.65 18.21
C LEU A 258 1.55 -33.69 17.14
N ALA A 259 0.59 -34.10 16.32
CA ALA A 259 0.84 -35.07 15.26
C ALA A 259 1.89 -34.60 14.25
N LEU A 260 1.74 -33.36 13.74
CA LEU A 260 2.68 -32.80 12.78
C LEU A 260 4.07 -32.61 13.38
N LEU A 261 4.15 -32.22 14.65
CA LEU A 261 5.42 -32.06 15.36
C LEU A 261 6.16 -33.39 15.52
N LEU A 262 5.46 -34.47 15.91
CA LEU A 262 6.05 -35.82 16.04
C LEU A 262 6.47 -36.39 14.68
N ILE A 263 5.64 -36.25 13.65
CA ILE A 263 5.96 -36.70 12.28
C ILE A 263 7.15 -35.89 11.72
N GLY A 264 7.18 -34.58 11.97
CA GLY A 264 8.27 -33.70 11.54
C GLY A 264 9.60 -34.11 12.15
N PHE A 265 9.62 -34.40 13.46
CA PHE A 265 10.82 -34.93 14.10
C PHE A 265 11.27 -36.26 13.50
N PHE A 266 10.34 -37.19 13.30
CA PHE A 266 10.64 -38.45 12.64
C PHE A 266 11.31 -38.23 11.28
N MET A 267 10.77 -37.34 10.44
CA MET A 267 11.36 -37.01 9.13
C MET A 267 12.76 -36.39 9.25
N THR A 268 12.98 -35.48 10.20
CA THR A 268 14.30 -34.86 10.41
C THR A 268 15.36 -35.84 10.88
N VAL A 269 14.99 -36.91 11.58
CA VAL A 269 15.93 -37.85 12.20
C VAL A 269 16.11 -39.13 11.38
N VAL A 270 15.06 -39.65 10.73
CA VAL A 270 15.14 -40.84 9.85
C VAL A 270 16.02 -40.62 8.65
N ALA A 271 16.02 -39.41 8.09
CA ALA A 271 16.86 -39.05 6.95
C ALA A 271 18.37 -39.20 7.27
N ILE A 272 18.73 -39.48 8.51
CA ILE A 272 20.03 -39.22 9.09
C ILE A 272 20.43 -40.45 9.92
N ARG A 273 20.51 -41.62 9.27
CA ARG A 273 20.90 -42.88 9.93
C ARG A 273 22.19 -43.40 9.33
N ARG A 274 23.31 -43.03 9.95
CA ARG A 274 24.66 -43.48 9.59
C ARG A 274 25.48 -43.99 10.78
N ASP A 275 24.92 -44.05 11.98
CA ASP A 275 25.71 -44.42 13.16
C ASP A 275 25.89 -45.92 13.30
N THR A 276 27.14 -46.33 13.43
CA THR A 276 27.56 -47.71 13.71
C THR A 276 27.96 -47.93 15.18
N VAL A 277 27.91 -46.87 16.00
CA VAL A 277 28.30 -46.89 17.42
C VAL A 277 27.05 -46.91 18.31
N PHE A 278 26.95 -47.92 19.18
CA PHE A 278 25.89 -48.04 20.18
C PHE A 278 26.25 -47.24 21.43
N ASP A 279 25.96 -45.93 21.44
CA ASP A 279 25.96 -45.11 22.66
C ASP A 279 24.53 -44.96 23.24
N VAL A 280 24.42 -44.54 24.50
CA VAL A 280 23.12 -44.34 25.18
C VAL A 280 22.25 -43.31 24.43
N PHE A 281 22.86 -42.29 23.83
CA PHE A 281 22.15 -41.27 23.05
C PHE A 281 21.52 -41.86 21.78
N VAL A 282 22.20 -42.76 21.07
CA VAL A 282 21.72 -43.47 19.89
C VAL A 282 20.54 -44.37 20.25
N ILE A 283 20.61 -45.06 21.40
CA ILE A 283 19.50 -45.89 21.89
C ILE A 283 18.27 -45.02 22.21
N VAL A 284 18.45 -43.96 23.00
CA VAL A 284 17.36 -43.03 23.38
C VAL A 284 16.77 -42.34 22.15
N ARG A 285 17.60 -41.87 21.22
CA ARG A 285 17.18 -41.26 19.96
C ARG A 285 16.39 -42.24 19.11
N ASN A 286 16.87 -43.48 18.93
CA ASN A 286 16.18 -44.49 18.14
C ASN A 286 14.84 -44.89 18.77
N LEU A 287 14.77 -45.01 20.10
CA LEU A 287 13.52 -45.27 20.80
C LEU A 287 12.52 -44.10 20.59
N ALA A 288 12.98 -42.87 20.75
CA ALA A 288 12.18 -41.67 20.51
C ALA A 288 11.71 -41.57 19.05
N LEU A 289 12.56 -41.94 18.09
CA LEU A 289 12.25 -41.97 16.66
C LEU A 289 11.08 -42.92 16.37
N VAL A 290 11.19 -44.17 16.84
CA VAL A 290 10.18 -45.21 16.62
C VAL A 290 8.86 -44.82 17.30
N LEU A 291 8.94 -44.26 18.51
CA LEU A 291 7.77 -43.74 19.22
C LEU A 291 7.09 -42.60 18.44
N CYS A 292 7.86 -41.63 17.95
CA CYS A 292 7.35 -40.50 17.16
C CYS A 292 6.73 -40.93 15.84
N ALA A 293 7.29 -41.96 15.18
CA ALA A 293 6.76 -42.51 13.94
C ALA A 293 5.33 -43.02 14.12
N PHE A 294 5.12 -43.87 15.13
CA PHE A 294 3.82 -44.53 15.34
C PHE A 294 2.82 -43.61 16.04
N LEU A 295 3.24 -42.93 17.12
CA LEU A 295 2.36 -42.00 17.83
C LEU A 295 2.00 -40.78 16.98
N GLY A 296 2.92 -40.28 16.16
CA GLY A 296 2.68 -39.15 15.28
C GLY A 296 1.61 -39.46 14.23
N VAL A 297 1.70 -40.62 13.57
CA VAL A 297 0.69 -41.08 12.60
C VAL A 297 -0.64 -41.39 13.29
N ALA A 298 -0.63 -42.04 14.46
CA ALA A 298 -1.86 -42.28 15.23
C ALA A 298 -2.55 -40.99 15.68
N ALA A 299 -1.79 -40.02 16.16
CA ALA A 299 -2.29 -38.69 16.52
C ALA A 299 -2.84 -37.96 15.28
N TRP A 300 -2.19 -38.10 14.13
CA TRP A 300 -2.66 -37.51 12.87
C TRP A 300 -4.00 -38.12 12.45
N MET A 301 -4.13 -39.45 12.50
CA MET A 301 -5.39 -40.14 12.22
C MET A 301 -6.50 -39.74 13.20
N HIS A 302 -6.20 -39.68 14.50
CA HIS A 302 -7.13 -39.22 15.53
C HIS A 302 -7.56 -37.76 15.30
N SER A 303 -6.65 -36.89 14.90
CA SER A 303 -6.96 -35.48 14.58
C SER A 303 -7.97 -35.37 13.44
N SER A 304 -7.98 -36.33 12.50
CA SER A 304 -8.91 -36.34 11.37
C SER A 304 -10.37 -36.62 11.76
N LEU A 305 -10.63 -37.05 13.00
CA LEU A 305 -11.98 -37.16 13.57
C LEU A 305 -12.53 -35.81 14.04
N TYR A 306 -11.65 -34.86 14.39
CA TYR A 306 -12.01 -33.52 14.86
C TYR A 306 -11.85 -32.43 13.78
N PHE A 307 -10.92 -32.63 12.84
CA PHE A 307 -10.57 -31.65 11.79
C PHE A 307 -10.78 -32.25 10.39
N PRO A 308 -11.32 -31.51 9.40
CA PRO A 308 -11.72 -30.08 9.41
C PRO A 308 -13.01 -29.76 10.17
N LYS A 309 -13.86 -30.75 10.41
CA LYS A 309 -15.11 -30.63 11.16
C LYS A 309 -15.29 -31.89 12.01
N GLU A 310 -15.76 -31.71 13.23
CA GLU A 310 -15.93 -32.78 14.21
C GLU A 310 -16.97 -33.82 13.74
N ARG A 311 -16.67 -35.10 13.99
CA ARG A 311 -17.49 -36.24 13.59
C ARG A 311 -18.03 -36.98 14.83
N PRO A 312 -19.12 -36.50 15.44
CA PRO A 312 -19.64 -37.05 16.70
C PRO A 312 -19.97 -38.55 16.59
N ASP A 313 -20.53 -39.01 15.46
CA ASP A 313 -20.90 -40.41 15.24
C ASP A 313 -19.71 -41.38 15.32
N LEU A 314 -18.53 -40.94 14.85
CA LEU A 314 -17.30 -41.74 14.92
C LEU A 314 -16.64 -41.61 16.29
N LEU A 315 -16.74 -40.44 16.90
CA LEU A 315 -16.23 -40.18 18.24
C LEU A 315 -17.03 -40.91 19.33
N ALA A 316 -18.29 -41.28 19.08
CA ALA A 316 -19.07 -42.12 19.99
C ALA A 316 -18.46 -43.53 20.12
N LYS A 317 -17.78 -44.03 19.09
CA LYS A 317 -17.26 -45.41 19.03
C LYS A 317 -15.85 -45.51 19.65
N PRO A 318 -15.67 -46.19 20.81
CA PRO A 318 -14.37 -46.26 21.49
C PRO A 318 -13.29 -46.96 20.65
N TRP A 319 -13.65 -48.01 19.91
CA TRP A 319 -12.73 -48.77 19.08
C TRP A 319 -12.11 -47.92 17.95
N ILE A 320 -12.80 -46.89 17.45
CA ILE A 320 -12.27 -45.95 16.45
C ILE A 320 -11.28 -44.97 17.08
N ARG A 321 -11.60 -44.45 18.28
CA ARG A 321 -10.75 -43.48 18.98
C ARG A 321 -9.45 -44.10 19.48
N TYR A 322 -9.54 -45.24 20.16
CA TYR A 322 -8.40 -45.91 20.79
C TYR A 322 -7.71 -46.91 19.85
N GLY A 323 -8.38 -47.36 18.79
CA GLY A 323 -7.82 -48.30 17.80
C GLY A 323 -6.55 -47.78 17.12
N PHE A 324 -6.46 -46.48 16.83
CA PHE A 324 -5.23 -45.87 16.28
C PHE A 324 -4.03 -46.02 17.22
N TYR A 325 -4.23 -45.87 18.53
CA TYR A 325 -3.15 -45.95 19.51
C TYR A 325 -2.82 -47.40 19.87
N ALA A 326 -3.82 -48.29 19.93
CA ALA A 326 -3.62 -49.72 20.13
C ALA A 326 -2.79 -50.32 18.97
N LEU A 327 -3.11 -49.96 17.72
CA LEU A 327 -2.35 -50.42 16.56
C LEU A 327 -0.94 -49.81 16.52
N ALA A 328 -0.78 -48.54 16.90
CA ALA A 328 0.53 -47.91 17.05
C ALA A 328 1.38 -48.58 18.13
N LEU A 329 0.79 -48.98 19.26
CA LEU A 329 1.47 -49.70 20.33
C LEU A 329 1.89 -51.11 19.87
N LEU A 330 1.04 -51.83 19.16
CA LEU A 330 1.37 -53.15 18.60
C LEU A 330 2.52 -53.03 17.58
N ALA A 331 2.48 -52.02 16.70
CA ALA A 331 3.56 -51.76 15.74
C ALA A 331 4.87 -51.37 16.45
N PHE A 332 4.78 -50.60 17.54
CA PHE A 332 5.92 -50.24 18.36
C PHE A 332 6.55 -51.47 19.04
N LEU A 333 5.73 -52.32 19.68
CA LEU A 333 6.22 -53.55 20.31
C LEU A 333 6.82 -54.50 19.27
N GLY A 334 6.19 -54.66 18.10
CA GLY A 334 6.74 -55.45 17.00
C GLY A 334 8.09 -54.94 16.51
N ALA A 335 8.26 -53.61 16.41
CA ALA A 335 9.54 -53.00 16.05
C ALA A 335 10.66 -53.23 17.08
N MET A 336 10.31 -53.58 18.32
CA MET A 336 11.27 -53.90 19.39
C MET A 336 11.71 -55.38 19.38
N PHE A 337 10.89 -56.29 18.85
CA PHE A 337 11.16 -57.75 18.85
C PHE A 337 11.74 -58.28 17.52
N ASP A 338 11.49 -57.62 16.39
CA ASP A 338 11.91 -58.06 15.06
C ASP A 338 12.76 -56.98 14.35
N SER A 339 13.19 -57.23 13.11
CA SER A 339 13.93 -56.29 12.27
C SER A 339 13.27 -54.90 12.23
N LEU A 340 13.86 -53.96 12.96
CA LEU A 340 13.37 -52.59 13.17
C LEU A 340 12.98 -51.86 11.86
N ASN A 341 13.61 -52.20 10.74
CA ASN A 341 13.32 -51.63 9.43
C ASN A 341 11.97 -52.09 8.84
N LEU A 342 11.55 -53.33 9.09
CA LEU A 342 10.30 -53.89 8.55
C LEU A 342 9.08 -53.22 9.20
N PHE A 343 9.09 -53.08 10.53
CA PHE A 343 7.98 -52.48 11.27
C PHE A 343 7.88 -50.97 11.10
N LEU A 344 8.99 -50.26 10.87
CA LEU A 344 8.99 -48.84 10.52
C LEU A 344 8.26 -48.55 9.19
N LEU A 345 8.23 -49.51 8.27
CA LEU A 345 7.50 -49.40 7.00
C LEU A 345 6.06 -49.90 7.13
N ILE A 346 5.85 -51.06 7.77
CA ILE A 346 4.53 -51.72 7.83
C ILE A 346 3.58 -50.99 8.79
N GLY A 347 4.05 -50.52 9.94
CA GLY A 347 3.18 -49.92 10.97
C GLY A 347 2.42 -48.67 10.52
N PRO A 348 3.04 -47.67 9.87
CA PRO A 348 2.33 -46.52 9.33
C PRO A 348 1.32 -46.92 8.24
N VAL A 349 1.65 -47.92 7.42
CA VAL A 349 0.76 -48.44 6.37
C VAL A 349 -0.48 -49.08 6.99
N LEU A 350 -0.34 -49.89 8.04
CA LEU A 350 -1.46 -50.49 8.75
C LEU A 350 -2.37 -49.41 9.39
N LEU A 351 -1.80 -48.35 9.96
CA LEU A 351 -2.56 -47.22 10.49
C LEU A 351 -3.33 -46.47 9.39
N LEU A 352 -2.73 -46.27 8.23
CA LEU A 352 -3.38 -45.65 7.07
C LEU A 352 -4.49 -46.55 6.51
N LEU A 353 -4.26 -47.85 6.40
CA LEU A 353 -5.26 -48.84 5.97
C LEU A 353 -6.44 -48.88 6.93
N TYR A 354 -6.19 -48.92 8.24
CA TYR A 354 -7.23 -48.87 9.26
C TYR A 354 -8.09 -47.60 9.12
N ASN A 355 -7.46 -46.43 8.95
CA ASN A 355 -8.19 -45.18 8.70
C ASN A 355 -8.96 -45.20 7.37
N ALA A 356 -8.42 -45.80 6.31
CA ALA A 356 -9.11 -45.96 5.03
C ALA A 356 -10.35 -46.85 5.17
N VAL A 357 -10.24 -47.99 5.87
CA VAL A 357 -11.35 -48.90 6.17
C VAL A 357 -12.43 -48.18 6.97
N VAL A 358 -12.06 -47.47 8.05
CA VAL A 358 -13.00 -46.66 8.84
C VAL A 358 -13.75 -45.65 7.96
N ARG A 359 -13.03 -44.96 7.05
CA ARG A 359 -13.62 -43.98 6.13
C ARG A 359 -14.53 -44.60 5.07
N LEU A 360 -14.18 -45.78 4.56
CA LEU A 360 -14.99 -46.51 3.57
C LEU A 360 -16.28 -47.05 4.19
N TRP A 361 -16.17 -47.68 5.36
CA TRP A 361 -17.31 -48.22 6.10
C TRP A 361 -18.31 -47.11 6.46
N HIS A 362 -17.81 -45.95 6.87
CA HIS A 362 -18.62 -44.80 7.28
C HIS A 362 -18.83 -43.75 6.17
N ARG A 363 -18.67 -44.11 4.89
CA ARG A 363 -18.73 -43.15 3.78
C ARG A 363 -20.07 -42.41 3.65
N LYS A 364 -21.18 -43.08 4.03
CA LYS A 364 -22.56 -42.56 3.95
C LYS A 364 -22.83 -41.42 4.96
N GLN A 365 -22.01 -41.27 6.01
CA GLN A 365 -22.17 -40.25 7.05
C GLN A 365 -21.44 -38.92 6.74
N ASN A 366 -20.81 -38.79 5.57
CA ASN A 366 -20.11 -37.55 5.20
C ASN A 366 -21.07 -36.47 4.68
N THR A 367 -21.27 -35.40 5.45
CA THR A 367 -22.02 -34.20 5.02
C THR A 367 -21.36 -33.51 3.81
N ALA A 368 -22.15 -32.83 2.99
CA ALA A 368 -21.66 -32.07 1.82
C ALA A 368 -20.62 -31.01 2.22
N GLU A 369 -20.84 -30.36 3.37
CA GLU A 369 -19.94 -29.40 3.97
C GLU A 369 -18.59 -30.03 4.35
N HIS A 370 -18.60 -31.21 5.00
CA HIS A 370 -17.36 -31.92 5.34
C HIS A 370 -16.59 -32.32 4.07
N LYS A 371 -17.27 -32.77 3.00
CA LYS A 371 -16.64 -33.07 1.70
C LYS A 371 -16.00 -31.83 1.08
N LYS A 372 -16.62 -30.65 1.21
CA LYS A 372 -16.07 -29.36 0.75
C LYS A 372 -14.82 -28.95 1.54
N LEU A 373 -14.90 -29.01 2.87
CA LEU A 373 -13.81 -28.60 3.77
C LEU A 373 -12.58 -29.51 3.69
N SER A 374 -12.78 -30.82 3.50
CA SER A 374 -11.70 -31.81 3.44
C SER A 374 -11.10 -32.03 2.06
N ARG A 375 -11.61 -31.36 1.01
CA ARG A 375 -11.25 -31.62 -0.40
C ARG A 375 -9.74 -31.51 -0.64
N VAL A 376 -9.14 -30.40 -0.22
CA VAL A 376 -7.72 -30.11 -0.46
C VAL A 376 -6.83 -31.14 0.23
N ILE A 377 -7.08 -31.37 1.53
CA ILE A 377 -6.32 -32.35 2.34
C ILE A 377 -6.43 -33.76 1.77
N LYS A 378 -7.62 -34.15 1.29
CA LYS A 378 -7.84 -35.47 0.68
C LYS A 378 -7.04 -35.64 -0.61
N TRP A 379 -7.12 -34.68 -1.54
CA TRP A 379 -6.40 -34.77 -2.81
C TRP A 379 -4.89 -34.65 -2.63
N THR A 380 -4.42 -33.78 -1.73
CA THR A 380 -3.00 -33.72 -1.36
C THR A 380 -2.53 -35.05 -0.75
N GLY A 381 -3.32 -35.65 0.15
CA GLY A 381 -3.00 -36.96 0.73
C GLY A 381 -2.93 -38.08 -0.32
N ILE A 382 -3.89 -38.14 -1.26
CA ILE A 382 -3.88 -39.13 -2.36
C ILE A 382 -2.66 -38.92 -3.25
N LEU A 383 -2.39 -37.68 -3.66
CA LEU A 383 -1.22 -37.34 -4.48
C LEU A 383 0.07 -37.81 -3.81
N VAL A 384 0.25 -37.48 -2.53
CA VAL A 384 1.45 -37.88 -1.78
C VAL A 384 1.56 -39.39 -1.68
N VAL A 385 0.48 -40.12 -1.40
CA VAL A 385 0.50 -41.60 -1.34
C VAL A 385 0.82 -42.23 -2.69
N VAL A 386 0.15 -41.80 -3.77
CA VAL A 386 0.37 -42.34 -5.13
C VAL A 386 1.79 -42.10 -5.59
N VAL A 387 2.28 -40.87 -5.43
CA VAL A 387 3.62 -40.51 -5.88
C VAL A 387 4.67 -41.20 -5.01
N THR A 388 4.48 -41.27 -3.69
CA THR A 388 5.38 -42.02 -2.80
C THR A 388 5.39 -43.52 -3.13
N PHE A 389 4.26 -44.13 -3.49
CA PHE A 389 4.20 -45.53 -3.90
C PHE A 389 4.95 -45.79 -5.22
N ILE A 390 4.82 -44.90 -6.21
CA ILE A 390 5.59 -44.95 -7.46
C ILE A 390 7.09 -44.80 -7.17
N PHE A 391 7.48 -43.93 -6.23
CA PHE A 391 8.87 -43.77 -5.85
C PHE A 391 9.44 -44.98 -5.08
N ILE A 392 8.65 -45.59 -4.18
CA ILE A 392 9.08 -46.79 -3.43
C ILE A 392 9.24 -48.00 -4.36
N SER A 393 8.37 -48.18 -5.36
CA SER A 393 8.51 -49.28 -6.34
C SER A 393 9.75 -49.14 -7.23
N GLN A 394 10.27 -47.91 -7.39
CA GLN A 394 11.49 -47.59 -8.14
C GLN A 394 12.75 -47.50 -7.26
N PHE A 395 12.62 -47.69 -5.94
CA PHE A 395 13.69 -47.47 -4.95
C PHE A 395 14.95 -48.32 -5.18
N ASN A 396 14.81 -49.48 -5.83
CA ASN A 396 15.94 -50.36 -6.12
C ASN A 396 16.77 -49.95 -7.36
N GLN A 397 16.38 -48.91 -8.11
CA GLN A 397 16.99 -48.63 -9.42
C GLN A 397 17.60 -47.23 -9.59
N ARG A 398 17.28 -46.19 -8.79
CA ARG A 398 17.87 -44.84 -8.97
C ARG A 398 18.03 -43.99 -7.68
N PRO A 399 19.13 -43.23 -7.53
CA PRO A 399 19.37 -42.31 -6.40
C PRO A 399 18.47 -41.05 -6.37
N GLU A 400 17.76 -40.74 -7.46
CA GLU A 400 16.88 -39.56 -7.60
C GLU A 400 15.57 -39.66 -6.77
N THR A 401 15.32 -40.78 -6.11
CA THR A 401 14.10 -41.03 -5.31
C THR A 401 13.97 -40.15 -4.06
N GLY A 402 15.06 -39.48 -3.65
CA GLY A 402 15.10 -38.56 -2.52
C GLY A 402 14.22 -37.32 -2.61
N TYR A 403 13.89 -36.89 -3.83
CA TYR A 403 13.06 -35.70 -4.06
C TYR A 403 11.59 -35.91 -3.66
N ALA A 404 11.16 -37.15 -3.42
CA ALA A 404 9.84 -37.45 -2.87
C ALA A 404 9.58 -36.73 -1.53
N GLY A 405 10.64 -36.41 -0.77
CA GLY A 405 10.55 -35.61 0.44
C GLY A 405 9.89 -34.24 0.24
N ILE A 406 10.03 -33.62 -0.94
CA ILE A 406 9.39 -32.32 -1.26
C ILE A 406 7.86 -32.44 -1.21
N LEU A 407 7.31 -33.55 -1.70
CA LEU A 407 5.86 -33.77 -1.76
C LEU A 407 5.27 -33.99 -0.37
N LEU A 408 6.04 -34.55 0.56
CA LEU A 408 5.60 -34.70 1.95
C LEU A 408 5.33 -33.33 2.60
N ALA A 409 6.09 -32.28 2.27
CA ALA A 409 5.84 -30.92 2.76
C ALA A 409 4.50 -30.34 2.31
N LEU A 410 3.87 -30.88 1.26
CA LEU A 410 2.54 -30.44 0.82
C LEU A 410 1.44 -30.76 1.84
N ILE A 411 1.62 -31.81 2.66
CA ILE A 411 0.63 -32.19 3.69
C ILE A 411 0.43 -31.05 4.70
N PRO A 412 1.43 -30.59 5.48
CA PRO A 412 1.24 -29.51 6.44
C PRO A 412 0.78 -28.20 5.77
N LEU A 413 1.25 -27.91 4.56
CA LEU A 413 0.80 -26.76 3.78
C LEU A 413 -0.70 -26.85 3.41
N SER A 414 -1.19 -28.03 3.06
CA SER A 414 -2.62 -28.25 2.78
C SER A 414 -3.50 -28.01 4.00
N TYR A 415 -3.00 -28.35 5.21
CA TYR A 415 -3.68 -28.05 6.47
C TYR A 415 -3.69 -26.55 6.75
N LEU A 416 -2.56 -25.85 6.64
CA LEU A 416 -2.49 -24.38 6.80
C LEU A 416 -3.40 -23.66 5.81
N PHE A 417 -3.40 -24.07 4.54
CA PHE A 417 -4.30 -23.54 3.53
C PHE A 417 -5.77 -23.78 3.88
N THR A 418 -6.12 -24.99 4.33
CA THR A 418 -7.51 -25.33 4.69
C THR A 418 -7.98 -24.55 5.92
N ILE A 419 -7.12 -24.38 6.93
CA ILE A 419 -7.38 -23.54 8.11
C ILE A 419 -7.63 -22.09 7.69
N GLY A 420 -6.72 -21.50 6.89
CA GLY A 420 -6.82 -20.11 6.44
C GLY A 420 -8.00 -19.83 5.49
N ARG A 421 -8.25 -20.73 4.53
CA ARG A 421 -9.31 -20.56 3.52
C ARG A 421 -10.71 -20.67 4.12
N TYR A 422 -10.91 -21.59 5.06
CA TYR A 422 -12.23 -21.90 5.62
C TYR A 422 -12.44 -21.37 7.04
N ARG A 423 -11.50 -20.57 7.57
CA ARG A 423 -11.58 -19.95 8.90
C ARG A 423 -11.89 -20.96 10.01
N LEU A 424 -11.27 -22.14 9.93
CA LEU A 424 -11.44 -23.21 10.92
C LEU A 424 -10.66 -22.87 12.19
N LEU A 425 -11.06 -23.45 13.33
CA LEU A 425 -10.46 -23.24 14.66
C LEU A 425 -10.79 -21.89 15.34
N ASP A 426 -11.99 -21.33 15.09
CA ASP A 426 -12.50 -20.09 15.73
C ASP A 426 -11.49 -18.93 15.72
N MET A 427 -10.80 -18.75 14.59
CA MET A 427 -9.94 -17.59 14.35
C MET A 427 -10.78 -16.34 14.05
N ASP A 428 -11.54 -15.87 15.05
CA ASP A 428 -11.97 -14.48 15.11
C ASP A 428 -10.91 -13.67 15.86
N LEU A 429 -10.08 -12.96 15.09
CA LEU A 429 -9.19 -11.93 15.58
C LEU A 429 -9.59 -10.63 14.88
N ARG A 430 -10.54 -9.91 15.47
CA ARG A 430 -10.79 -8.50 15.12
C ARG A 430 -9.70 -7.62 15.76
N VAL A 431 -8.48 -7.71 15.25
CA VAL A 431 -7.51 -6.61 15.40
C VAL A 431 -7.82 -5.63 14.29
N ARG A 432 -7.98 -4.33 14.63
CA ARG A 432 -8.24 -3.28 13.62
C ARG A 432 -7.18 -3.39 12.52
N ARG A 433 -7.61 -3.46 11.26
CA ARG A 433 -6.74 -3.72 10.10
C ARG A 433 -5.53 -2.79 10.04
N ASN A 434 -5.69 -1.55 10.49
CA ASN A 434 -4.61 -0.55 10.52
C ASN A 434 -3.51 -0.91 11.51
N VAL A 435 -3.87 -1.44 12.69
CA VAL A 435 -2.91 -1.90 13.71
C VAL A 435 -2.20 -3.16 13.24
N GLN A 436 -2.92 -4.08 12.57
CA GLN A 436 -2.29 -5.23 11.92
C GLN A 436 -1.31 -4.79 10.84
N TYR A 437 -1.68 -3.83 9.99
CA TYR A 437 -0.82 -3.32 8.94
C TYR A 437 0.43 -2.66 9.50
N SER A 438 0.30 -1.74 10.46
CA SER A 438 1.44 -1.04 11.04
C SER A 438 2.38 -2.01 11.76
N LEU A 439 1.85 -2.97 12.53
CA LEU A 439 2.68 -3.99 13.17
C LEU A 439 3.35 -4.89 12.13
N ILE A 440 2.62 -5.39 11.14
CA ILE A 440 3.17 -6.33 10.15
C ILE A 440 4.17 -5.63 9.23
N SER A 441 3.92 -4.38 8.83
CA SER A 441 4.85 -3.58 8.02
C SER A 441 6.09 -3.18 8.81
N LEU A 442 5.94 -2.80 10.09
CA LEU A 442 7.06 -2.53 10.98
C LEU A 442 7.90 -3.79 11.20
N VAL A 443 7.28 -4.93 11.55
CA VAL A 443 8.07 -6.15 11.72
C VAL A 443 8.63 -6.63 10.39
N TRP A 444 8.00 -6.34 9.25
CA TRP A 444 8.56 -6.66 7.93
C TRP A 444 9.82 -5.85 7.63
N TRP A 445 9.81 -4.53 7.86
CA TRP A 445 11.00 -3.72 7.62
C TRP A 445 12.08 -3.92 8.67
N ILE A 446 11.73 -4.09 9.95
CA ILE A 446 12.68 -4.49 10.98
C ILE A 446 13.26 -5.85 10.61
N PHE A 447 12.45 -6.80 10.14
CA PHE A 447 12.95 -8.09 9.68
C PHE A 447 13.90 -7.95 8.50
N VAL A 448 13.53 -7.21 7.44
CA VAL A 448 14.38 -7.03 6.26
C VAL A 448 15.67 -6.28 6.61
N VAL A 449 15.62 -5.24 7.45
CA VAL A 449 16.78 -4.45 7.86
C VAL A 449 17.66 -5.21 8.84
N VAL A 450 17.09 -5.88 9.84
CA VAL A 450 17.87 -6.71 10.78
C VAL A 450 18.52 -7.85 10.02
N VAL A 451 17.81 -8.50 9.09
CA VAL A 451 18.40 -9.54 8.23
C VAL A 451 19.49 -8.94 7.33
N ALA A 452 19.25 -7.82 6.66
CA ALA A 452 20.23 -7.20 5.77
C ALA A 452 21.48 -6.71 6.51
N VAL A 453 21.32 -5.99 7.63
CA VAL A 453 22.43 -5.48 8.47
C VAL A 453 23.17 -6.64 9.12
N THR A 454 22.46 -7.66 9.63
CA THR A 454 23.13 -8.84 10.19
C THR A 454 23.93 -9.57 9.11
N VAL A 455 23.38 -9.72 7.90
CA VAL A 455 24.09 -10.34 6.77
C VAL A 455 25.28 -9.48 6.33
N LEU A 456 25.13 -8.17 6.22
CA LEU A 456 26.16 -7.23 5.77
C LEU A 456 27.28 -7.01 6.80
N VAL A 457 26.98 -6.97 8.10
CA VAL A 457 27.99 -6.85 9.16
C VAL A 457 28.76 -8.16 9.33
N LYS A 458 28.08 -9.29 9.13
CA LYS A 458 28.71 -10.62 9.14
C LYS A 458 29.45 -10.93 7.84
N LEU A 459 29.20 -10.22 6.74
CA LEU A 459 29.80 -10.52 5.43
C LEU A 459 31.33 -10.32 5.38
N PRO A 460 31.92 -9.22 5.90
CA PRO A 460 33.38 -9.03 5.87
C PRO A 460 34.11 -9.86 6.94
N GLN A 461 33.38 -10.21 8.01
CA GLN A 461 33.85 -11.11 9.08
C GLN A 461 33.73 -12.58 8.68
N LEU A 462 33.02 -12.86 7.57
CA LEU A 462 33.17 -14.11 6.88
C LEU A 462 34.58 -14.12 6.33
N GLU A 463 35.49 -14.72 7.09
CA GLU A 463 36.64 -15.38 6.50
C GLU A 463 36.04 -16.38 5.52
N LEU A 464 35.95 -15.95 4.26
CA LEU A 464 35.80 -16.85 3.15
C LEU A 464 37.11 -17.63 3.11
N ALA A 465 37.27 -18.57 4.04
CA ALA A 465 38.12 -19.72 3.89
C ALA A 465 37.48 -20.51 2.76
N LEU A 466 37.49 -19.95 1.54
CA LEU A 466 36.92 -20.55 0.36
C LEU A 466 37.58 -21.91 0.35
N PRO A 467 36.81 -22.97 0.64
CA PRO A 467 37.29 -24.27 0.31
C PRO A 467 37.58 -24.22 -1.18
N ASN A 468 38.52 -25.00 -1.67
CA ASN A 468 38.49 -25.27 -3.09
C ASN A 468 37.23 -26.12 -3.31
N LEU A 469 36.12 -25.42 -3.55
CA LEU A 469 34.77 -25.94 -3.63
C LEU A 469 34.66 -26.63 -4.97
N THR A 470 34.54 -27.95 -4.94
CA THR A 470 34.31 -28.75 -6.13
C THR A 470 32.91 -29.33 -6.05
N PHE A 471 32.06 -28.97 -7.01
CA PHE A 471 30.75 -29.57 -7.18
C PHE A 471 30.91 -30.95 -7.81
N THR A 472 30.59 -32.01 -7.07
CA THR A 472 30.42 -33.37 -7.63
C THR A 472 28.93 -33.64 -7.73
N GLY A 473 28.49 -34.42 -8.74
CA GLY A 473 27.07 -34.57 -9.08
C GLY A 473 26.14 -35.16 -8.01
N GLY A 474 26.64 -35.48 -6.80
CA GLY A 474 25.87 -36.03 -5.68
C GLY A 474 26.16 -35.42 -4.31
N SER A 475 27.19 -34.57 -4.16
CA SER A 475 27.57 -33.95 -2.87
C SER A 475 28.36 -32.65 -3.06
N ILE A 476 28.57 -31.91 -1.96
CA ILE A 476 29.36 -30.67 -1.94
C ILE A 476 30.63 -30.96 -1.16
N GLU A 477 31.80 -30.90 -1.81
CA GLU A 477 33.10 -31.21 -1.19
C GLU A 477 33.98 -29.96 -0.97
N VAL A 478 34.81 -30.02 0.08
CA VAL A 478 35.74 -28.98 0.57
C VAL A 478 37.18 -29.56 0.49
N ARG A 479 38.07 -29.05 -0.39
CA ARG A 479 39.48 -29.54 -0.54
C ARG A 479 40.55 -28.61 0.10
N ASP A 480 41.73 -29.17 0.41
CA ASP A 480 42.84 -28.52 1.14
C ASP A 480 43.99 -27.86 0.30
N GLU A 481 44.04 -27.92 -1.04
CA GLU A 481 45.18 -27.34 -1.83
C GLU A 481 44.98 -25.85 -2.21
N PRO A 482 45.81 -24.89 -1.77
CA PRO A 482 45.50 -23.44 -1.88
C PRO A 482 45.80 -22.78 -3.25
N LEU A 483 44.99 -21.78 -3.63
CA LEU A 483 45.22 -20.84 -4.76
C LEU A 483 46.35 -19.82 -4.47
N LEU A 484 46.94 -19.18 -5.50
CA LEU A 484 47.98 -18.14 -5.37
C LEU A 484 47.51 -16.94 -4.49
N PRO A 485 48.36 -16.38 -3.59
CA PRO A 485 47.92 -15.45 -2.53
C PRO A 485 47.27 -14.14 -3.00
N GLU A 486 47.82 -13.49 -4.02
CA GLU A 486 47.27 -12.23 -4.56
C GLU A 486 45.92 -12.44 -5.26
N GLN A 487 45.78 -13.56 -5.97
CA GLN A 487 44.53 -13.94 -6.65
C GLN A 487 43.44 -14.28 -5.64
N ARG A 488 43.80 -14.95 -4.54
CA ARG A 488 42.88 -15.29 -3.45
C ARG A 488 42.33 -14.04 -2.76
N LEU A 489 43.17 -13.05 -2.46
CA LEU A 489 42.73 -11.83 -1.79
C LEU A 489 41.82 -10.97 -2.68
N LEU A 490 42.20 -10.77 -3.96
CA LEU A 490 41.37 -10.06 -4.95
C LEU A 490 40.03 -10.78 -5.20
N LEU A 491 40.04 -12.11 -5.30
CA LEU A 491 38.85 -12.93 -5.49
C LEU A 491 37.93 -12.89 -4.26
N GLU A 492 38.46 -13.07 -3.05
CA GLU A 492 37.67 -13.04 -1.81
C GLU A 492 37.05 -11.65 -1.59
N LYS A 493 37.82 -10.56 -1.73
CA LYS A 493 37.31 -9.20 -1.55
C LYS A 493 36.37 -8.78 -2.68
N GLY A 494 36.68 -9.14 -3.92
CA GLY A 494 35.81 -8.90 -5.07
C GLY A 494 34.47 -9.63 -4.96
N ILE A 495 34.47 -10.90 -4.56
CA ILE A 495 33.24 -11.69 -4.32
C ILE A 495 32.44 -11.09 -3.17
N LEU A 496 33.07 -10.67 -2.07
CA LEU A 496 32.37 -10.08 -0.93
C LEU A 496 31.72 -8.74 -1.27
N ILE A 497 32.41 -7.85 -1.99
CA ILE A 497 31.86 -6.56 -2.41
C ILE A 497 30.71 -6.77 -3.39
N PHE A 498 30.89 -7.66 -4.37
CA PHE A 498 29.86 -8.01 -5.32
C PHE A 498 28.63 -8.64 -4.63
N MET A 499 28.83 -9.58 -3.70
CA MET A 499 27.76 -10.16 -2.91
C MET A 499 27.06 -9.13 -2.02
N ALA A 500 27.80 -8.20 -1.41
CA ALA A 500 27.21 -7.14 -0.58
C ALA A 500 26.28 -6.23 -1.40
N ILE A 501 26.74 -5.76 -2.56
CA ILE A 501 25.94 -4.91 -3.46
C ILE A 501 24.73 -5.67 -3.98
N LEU A 502 24.93 -6.91 -4.45
CA LEU A 502 23.86 -7.75 -4.96
C LEU A 502 22.82 -8.06 -3.89
N LEU A 503 23.24 -8.43 -2.67
CA LEU A 503 22.35 -8.70 -1.56
C LEU A 503 21.60 -7.46 -1.09
N SER A 504 22.24 -6.28 -1.03
CA SER A 504 21.55 -5.02 -0.72
C SER A 504 20.45 -4.69 -1.73
N LEU A 505 20.72 -4.85 -3.04
CA LEU A 505 19.72 -4.64 -4.10
C LEU A 505 18.58 -5.68 -4.03
N ILE A 506 18.90 -6.93 -3.72
CA ILE A 506 17.92 -8.00 -3.52
C ILE A 506 17.05 -7.73 -2.28
N PHE A 507 17.63 -7.39 -1.13
CA PHE A 507 16.89 -7.05 0.09
C PHE A 507 16.02 -5.82 -0.11
N TRP A 508 16.48 -4.81 -0.85
CA TRP A 508 15.67 -3.65 -1.22
C TRP A 508 14.47 -4.05 -2.09
N LYS A 509 14.67 -4.86 -3.15
CA LYS A 509 13.57 -5.34 -4.00
C LYS A 509 12.59 -6.23 -3.23
N ILE A 510 13.08 -7.13 -2.38
CA ILE A 510 12.25 -8.01 -1.54
C ILE A 510 11.44 -7.16 -0.54
N GLY A 511 12.10 -6.20 0.13
CA GLY A 511 11.45 -5.26 1.04
C GLY A 511 10.29 -4.53 0.37
N GLN A 512 10.53 -3.94 -0.80
CA GLN A 512 9.51 -3.24 -1.59
C GLN A 512 8.41 -4.17 -2.14
N ALA A 513 8.75 -5.39 -2.59
CA ALA A 513 7.77 -6.34 -3.11
C ALA A 513 6.85 -6.87 -1.99
N GLY A 514 7.42 -7.16 -0.82
CA GLY A 514 6.67 -7.53 0.37
C GLY A 514 5.77 -6.40 0.85
N GLN A 515 6.26 -5.16 0.85
CA GLN A 515 5.46 -3.99 1.21
C GLN A 515 4.28 -3.78 0.25
N ARG A 516 4.52 -3.81 -1.07
CA ARG A 516 3.45 -3.70 -2.09
C ARG A 516 2.40 -4.80 -1.97
N TRP A 517 2.82 -6.01 -1.62
CA TRP A 517 1.90 -7.12 -1.38
C TRP A 517 1.07 -6.92 -0.10
N LEU A 518 1.69 -6.42 0.98
CA LEU A 518 0.99 -6.05 2.21
C LEU A 518 -0.03 -4.93 1.97
N ASP A 519 0.35 -3.90 1.22
CA ASP A 519 -0.53 -2.79 0.84
C ASP A 519 -1.77 -3.29 0.08
N LYS A 520 -1.56 -4.11 -0.96
CA LYS A 520 -2.65 -4.69 -1.78
C LYS A 520 -3.57 -5.61 -0.98
N LYS A 521 -3.03 -6.31 0.02
CA LYS A 521 -3.77 -7.30 0.81
C LYS A 521 -4.60 -6.67 1.93
N TYR A 522 -4.08 -5.63 2.59
CA TYR A 522 -4.73 -5.03 3.75
C TYR A 522 -5.57 -3.79 3.41
N TYR A 523 -5.29 -3.09 2.29
CA TYR A 523 -5.98 -1.86 1.89
C TYR A 523 -6.85 -1.97 0.62
N ARG A 524 -7.44 -3.14 0.32
CA ARG A 524 -8.31 -3.29 -0.87
C ARG A 524 -9.60 -2.43 -0.83
N THR A 525 -10.00 -1.89 0.31
CA THR A 525 -11.12 -0.93 0.41
C THR A 525 -10.65 0.51 0.62
N GLN A 526 -9.52 0.73 1.30
CA GLN A 526 -9.02 2.08 1.60
C GLN A 526 -8.21 2.68 0.45
N TYR A 527 -7.54 1.88 -0.38
CA TYR A 527 -6.89 2.35 -1.60
C TYR A 527 -7.93 2.75 -2.66
N ASP A 528 -9.02 1.98 -2.76
CA ASP A 528 -10.16 2.31 -3.62
C ASP A 528 -10.91 3.54 -3.08
N TYR A 529 -11.09 3.70 -1.76
CA TYR A 529 -11.70 4.91 -1.18
C TYR A 529 -10.80 6.15 -1.24
N ARG A 530 -9.47 6.01 -1.11
CA ARG A 530 -8.55 7.14 -1.27
C ARG A 530 -8.46 7.58 -2.73
N ARG A 531 -8.46 6.63 -3.67
CA ARG A 531 -8.56 6.91 -5.10
C ARG A 531 -9.92 7.52 -5.45
N ALA A 532 -11.01 6.98 -4.91
CA ALA A 532 -12.37 7.51 -5.05
C ALA A 532 -12.51 8.92 -4.47
N ALA A 533 -11.88 9.19 -3.32
CA ALA A 533 -11.88 10.51 -2.71
C ALA A 533 -11.07 11.51 -3.55
N ASN A 534 -9.96 11.07 -4.14
CA ASN A 534 -9.21 11.89 -5.10
C ASN A 534 -10.03 12.15 -6.38
N GLU A 535 -10.71 11.14 -6.93
CA GLU A 535 -11.59 11.33 -8.09
C GLU A 535 -12.78 12.26 -7.78
N LEU A 536 -13.34 12.20 -6.57
CA LEU A 536 -14.33 13.15 -6.10
C LEU A 536 -13.74 14.56 -5.94
N ALA A 537 -12.52 14.67 -5.41
CA ALA A 537 -11.82 15.95 -5.28
C ALA A 537 -11.52 16.59 -6.64
N ASP A 538 -11.13 15.80 -7.65
CA ASP A 538 -10.91 16.30 -9.02
C ASP A 538 -12.21 16.86 -9.64
N VAL A 539 -13.33 16.18 -9.44
CA VAL A 539 -14.66 16.67 -9.89
C VAL A 539 -15.05 17.95 -9.15
N MET A 540 -14.71 18.07 -7.86
CA MET A 540 -14.98 19.26 -7.06
C MET A 540 -14.06 20.44 -7.39
N ALA A 541 -12.82 20.18 -7.78
CA ALA A 541 -11.84 21.21 -8.13
C ALA A 541 -12.08 21.81 -9.53
N THR A 542 -12.74 21.07 -10.43
CA THR A 542 -12.97 21.50 -11.82
C THR A 542 -14.28 22.26 -12.02
N LYS A 543 -15.23 22.15 -11.09
CA LYS A 543 -16.58 22.73 -11.22
C LYS A 543 -16.72 23.96 -10.32
N LEU A 544 -17.14 25.09 -10.92
CA LEU A 544 -17.31 26.36 -10.21
C LEU A 544 -18.74 26.56 -9.65
N SER A 545 -19.74 25.89 -10.22
CA SER A 545 -21.16 26.00 -9.82
C SER A 545 -21.57 24.95 -8.78
N MET A 546 -22.33 25.37 -7.78
CA MET A 546 -22.90 24.48 -6.75
C MET A 546 -23.74 23.34 -7.34
N VAL A 547 -24.53 23.60 -8.39
CA VAL A 547 -25.34 22.58 -9.08
C VAL A 547 -24.45 21.51 -9.70
N ASP A 548 -23.37 21.94 -10.33
CA ASP A 548 -22.41 21.05 -10.96
C ASP A 548 -21.68 20.18 -9.94
N ILE A 549 -21.29 20.76 -8.81
CA ILE A 549 -20.65 20.07 -7.70
C ILE A 549 -21.59 19.01 -7.13
N ALA A 550 -22.85 19.37 -6.84
CA ALA A 550 -23.85 18.44 -6.29
C ALA A 550 -24.13 17.27 -7.24
N ARG A 551 -24.33 17.55 -8.54
CA ARG A 551 -24.54 16.52 -9.56
C ARG A 551 -23.33 15.59 -9.70
N GLY A 552 -22.12 16.15 -9.71
CA GLY A 552 -20.88 15.39 -9.77
C GLY A 552 -20.73 14.44 -8.57
N MET A 553 -21.05 14.93 -7.37
CA MET A 553 -21.07 14.11 -6.15
C MET A 553 -22.07 12.96 -6.24
N VAL A 554 -23.31 13.25 -6.61
CA VAL A 554 -24.39 12.26 -6.72
C VAL A 554 -24.01 11.13 -7.70
N GLN A 555 -23.50 11.50 -8.88
CA GLN A 555 -23.05 10.54 -9.89
C GLN A 555 -21.87 9.69 -9.41
N LYS A 556 -20.83 10.30 -8.83
CA LYS A 556 -19.66 9.57 -8.37
C LYS A 556 -19.96 8.69 -7.17
N LEU A 557 -20.69 9.19 -6.17
CA LEU A 557 -21.07 8.40 -4.98
C LEU A 557 -21.94 7.20 -5.36
N SER A 558 -22.92 7.39 -6.26
CA SER A 558 -23.76 6.28 -6.73
C SER A 558 -22.94 5.20 -7.47
N GLN A 559 -21.97 5.59 -8.30
CA GLN A 559 -21.09 4.66 -9.02
C GLN A 559 -20.11 3.93 -8.10
N LEU A 560 -19.40 4.67 -7.25
CA LEU A 560 -18.30 4.14 -6.43
C LEU A 560 -18.78 3.24 -5.29
N MET A 561 -19.93 3.57 -4.69
CA MET A 561 -20.52 2.80 -3.59
C MET A 561 -21.68 1.90 -4.04
N HIS A 562 -22.02 1.90 -5.33
CA HIS A 562 -23.16 1.17 -5.91
C HIS A 562 -24.46 1.39 -5.13
N LEU A 563 -24.82 2.65 -4.87
CA LEU A 563 -25.98 3.01 -4.06
C LEU A 563 -27.27 2.92 -4.89
N LYS A 564 -28.37 2.50 -4.24
CA LYS A 564 -29.71 2.51 -4.83
C LYS A 564 -30.22 3.95 -4.98
N ARG A 565 -29.98 4.78 -3.95
CA ARG A 565 -30.45 6.16 -3.85
C ARG A 565 -29.39 7.05 -3.19
N VAL A 566 -29.21 8.27 -3.72
CA VAL A 566 -28.31 9.30 -3.18
C VAL A 566 -28.97 10.65 -3.35
N GLY A 567 -28.92 11.50 -2.34
CA GLY A 567 -29.33 12.91 -2.42
C GLY A 567 -28.23 13.81 -1.88
N VAL A 568 -28.04 14.98 -2.48
CA VAL A 568 -27.13 16.02 -2.02
C VAL A 568 -27.88 17.35 -2.00
N LEU A 569 -27.82 18.01 -0.85
CA LEU A 569 -28.46 19.30 -0.58
C LEU A 569 -27.39 20.29 -0.17
N PHE A 570 -27.40 21.51 -0.72
CA PHE A 570 -26.57 22.61 -0.25
C PHE A 570 -27.41 23.75 0.28
N PHE A 571 -26.95 24.36 1.37
CA PHE A 571 -27.66 25.42 2.08
C PHE A 571 -26.87 26.73 1.98
N ARG A 572 -27.52 27.78 1.47
CA ARG A 572 -26.98 29.14 1.49
C ARG A 572 -27.32 29.80 2.81
N ASN A 573 -26.30 30.38 3.46
CA ASN A 573 -26.43 31.13 4.72
C ASN A 573 -27.18 30.40 5.85
N GLN A 574 -27.16 29.06 5.86
CA GLN A 574 -27.89 28.23 6.84
C GLN A 574 -29.40 28.51 6.91
N LYS A 575 -30.00 29.04 5.84
CA LYS A 575 -31.43 29.44 5.83
C LYS A 575 -32.23 28.85 4.68
N ALA A 576 -31.63 28.73 3.49
CA ALA A 576 -32.33 28.24 2.30
C ALA A 576 -31.51 27.18 1.58
N CYS A 577 -32.16 26.12 1.12
CA CYS A 577 -31.55 25.15 0.22
C CYS A 577 -31.42 25.78 -1.16
N CYS A 578 -30.18 25.95 -1.63
CA CYS A 578 -29.88 26.57 -2.92
C CYS A 578 -29.68 25.54 -4.03
N CYS A 579 -29.38 24.29 -3.69
CA CYS A 579 -29.12 23.24 -4.65
C CYS A 579 -29.58 21.89 -4.12
N ARG A 580 -30.24 21.11 -4.99
CA ARG A 580 -30.82 19.80 -4.69
C ARG A 580 -30.58 18.88 -5.89
N GLU A 581 -29.79 17.83 -5.69
CA GLU A 581 -29.52 16.84 -6.74
C GLU A 581 -29.67 15.43 -6.15
N ALA A 582 -30.18 14.50 -6.95
CA ALA A 582 -30.39 13.12 -6.50
C ALA A 582 -30.21 12.09 -7.61
N TYR A 583 -30.01 10.84 -7.19
CA TYR A 583 -29.96 9.65 -8.02
C TYR A 583 -30.94 8.61 -7.49
N GLY A 584 -31.69 7.98 -8.39
CA GLY A 584 -32.66 6.92 -8.06
C GLY A 584 -34.06 7.43 -7.69
N PHE A 585 -34.41 8.65 -8.13
CA PHE A 585 -35.72 9.30 -8.00
C PHE A 585 -36.16 9.89 -9.34
N ASP A 586 -37.47 10.09 -9.51
CA ASP A 586 -38.02 10.96 -10.56
C ASP A 586 -37.82 12.44 -10.17
N GLY A 587 -37.64 13.31 -11.16
CA GLY A 587 -37.29 14.72 -10.94
C GLY A 587 -38.35 15.49 -10.14
N VAL A 588 -39.63 15.27 -10.45
CA VAL A 588 -40.77 15.91 -9.77
C VAL A 588 -40.92 15.38 -8.35
N GLU A 589 -40.80 14.06 -8.18
CA GLU A 589 -40.89 13.37 -6.89
C GLU A 589 -39.82 13.85 -5.90
N TRP A 590 -38.60 14.09 -6.39
CA TRP A 590 -37.48 14.60 -5.60
C TRP A 590 -37.68 16.04 -5.15
N GLU A 591 -38.24 16.88 -6.02
CA GLU A 591 -38.45 18.30 -5.74
C GLU A 591 -39.53 18.52 -4.68
N GLU A 592 -40.66 17.81 -4.79
CA GLU A 592 -41.71 17.79 -3.75
C GLU A 592 -41.18 17.28 -2.41
N PHE A 593 -40.36 16.22 -2.44
CA PHE A 593 -39.75 15.68 -1.22
C PHE A 593 -38.84 16.70 -0.53
N CYS A 594 -37.99 17.40 -1.29
CA CYS A 594 -37.09 18.40 -0.72
C CYS A 594 -37.84 19.59 -0.12
N LEU A 595 -38.91 20.07 -0.76
CA LEU A 595 -39.73 21.16 -0.24
C LEU A 595 -40.37 20.81 1.11
N ALA A 596 -40.81 19.55 1.29
CA ALA A 596 -41.36 19.08 2.56
C ALA A 596 -40.30 18.87 3.66
N LEU A 597 -39.05 18.59 3.26
CA LEU A 597 -37.97 18.18 4.16
C LEU A 597 -37.06 19.35 4.59
N ASP A 598 -36.82 20.33 3.72
CA ASP A 598 -35.71 21.28 3.82
C ASP A 598 -35.64 22.02 5.17
N GLN A 599 -36.75 22.63 5.61
CA GLN A 599 -36.74 23.48 6.81
C GLN A 599 -36.56 22.65 8.10
N LYS A 600 -37.28 21.53 8.20
CA LYS A 600 -37.20 20.61 9.35
C LYS A 600 -35.86 19.88 9.42
N LEU A 601 -35.32 19.45 8.27
CA LEU A 601 -34.01 18.78 8.19
C LEU A 601 -32.90 19.75 8.61
N LEU A 602 -32.95 20.99 8.11
CA LEU A 602 -31.96 22.03 8.41
C LEU A 602 -31.93 22.35 9.92
N GLU A 603 -33.09 22.60 10.53
CA GLU A 603 -33.21 22.86 11.97
C GLU A 603 -32.68 21.69 12.82
N THR A 604 -33.05 20.46 12.44
CA THR A 604 -32.58 19.25 13.12
C THR A 604 -31.06 19.13 13.02
N LEU A 605 -30.49 19.26 11.82
CA LEU A 605 -29.05 19.15 11.61
C LEU A 605 -28.25 20.26 12.30
N GLN A 606 -28.82 21.46 12.48
CA GLN A 606 -28.20 22.55 13.24
C GLN A 606 -28.12 22.26 14.75
N GLN A 607 -29.16 21.64 15.34
CA GLN A 607 -29.20 21.33 16.77
C GLN A 607 -28.18 20.27 17.19
N PHE A 608 -27.84 19.32 16.30
CA PHE A 608 -26.81 18.33 16.56
C PHE A 608 -25.41 18.85 16.20
N ARG A 609 -24.65 19.29 17.21
CA ARG A 609 -23.27 19.82 17.06
C ARG A 609 -22.18 18.76 16.88
N SER A 610 -22.45 17.49 17.19
CA SER A 610 -21.43 16.44 17.05
C SER A 610 -21.17 16.13 15.57
N GLU A 611 -19.91 15.92 15.18
CA GLU A 611 -19.47 15.40 13.86
C GLU A 611 -20.01 13.97 13.54
N ALA A 612 -20.92 13.45 14.36
CA ALA A 612 -21.39 12.09 14.31
C ALA A 612 -22.39 11.89 13.18
N ARG A 613 -22.00 11.02 12.25
CA ARG A 613 -22.84 10.35 11.25
C ARG A 613 -24.20 9.98 11.84
N PHE A 614 -25.30 10.36 11.18
CA PHE A 614 -26.64 9.98 11.64
C PHE A 614 -27.10 8.75 10.88
N SER A 615 -27.32 7.65 11.59
CA SER A 615 -28.35 6.72 11.13
C SER A 615 -29.68 7.46 11.16
N VAL A 616 -30.50 7.28 10.13
CA VAL A 616 -31.86 7.84 10.07
C VAL A 616 -32.67 7.44 11.31
N ASP A 617 -32.31 6.31 11.94
CA ASP A 617 -32.92 5.82 13.18
C ASP A 617 -32.85 6.78 14.37
N TYR A 618 -31.87 7.71 14.39
CA TYR A 618 -31.66 8.68 15.48
C TYR A 618 -32.33 10.03 15.21
N LEU A 619 -33.00 10.19 14.06
CA LEU A 619 -33.71 11.42 13.72
C LEU A 619 -35.12 11.45 14.36
N PRO A 620 -35.71 12.64 14.59
CA PRO A 620 -37.09 12.76 15.09
C PRO A 620 -38.08 11.98 14.23
N ASN A 621 -39.12 11.39 14.84
CA ASN A 621 -40.04 10.43 14.18
C ASN A 621 -40.56 10.90 12.82
N GLY A 622 -41.02 12.15 12.70
CA GLY A 622 -41.54 12.66 11.42
C GLY A 622 -40.49 12.76 10.30
N LEU A 623 -39.21 13.00 10.63
CA LEU A 623 -38.11 13.05 9.67
C LEU A 623 -37.59 11.64 9.36
N LYS A 624 -37.55 10.77 10.37
CA LYS A 624 -37.18 9.37 10.27
C LYS A 624 -38.10 8.61 9.32
N GLU A 625 -39.41 8.74 9.49
CA GLU A 625 -40.43 8.11 8.64
C GLU A 625 -40.29 8.57 7.19
N ALA A 626 -40.24 9.89 6.96
CA ALA A 626 -40.08 10.47 5.62
C ALA A 626 -38.81 9.98 4.89
N LEU A 627 -37.67 9.90 5.59
CA LEU A 627 -36.42 9.42 5.01
C LEU A 627 -36.42 7.90 4.76
N HIS A 628 -37.03 7.11 5.65
CA HIS A 628 -37.11 5.66 5.49
C HIS A 628 -38.05 5.23 4.37
N GLU A 629 -39.22 5.86 4.24
CA GLU A 629 -40.16 5.60 3.13
C GLU A 629 -39.50 5.85 1.77
N ARG A 630 -38.62 6.86 1.70
CA ARG A 630 -37.82 7.19 0.52
C ARG A 630 -36.50 6.42 0.45
N GLY A 631 -36.28 5.41 1.29
CA GLY A 631 -35.17 4.46 1.17
C GLY A 631 -33.79 5.00 1.58
N PHE A 632 -33.75 6.11 2.33
CA PHE A 632 -32.53 6.61 2.94
C PHE A 632 -32.26 5.93 4.28
N ARG A 633 -30.98 5.69 4.57
CA ARG A 633 -30.50 5.01 5.79
C ARG A 633 -29.52 5.86 6.59
N HIS A 634 -28.76 6.74 5.94
CA HIS A 634 -27.83 7.64 6.61
C HIS A 634 -27.96 9.08 6.11
N VAL A 635 -27.73 10.03 7.02
CA VAL A 635 -27.59 11.46 6.72
C VAL A 635 -26.22 11.93 7.18
N ILE A 636 -25.48 12.55 6.27
CA ILE A 636 -24.12 13.01 6.51
C ILE A 636 -24.08 14.52 6.33
N PRO A 637 -23.92 15.30 7.41
CA PRO A 637 -23.86 16.75 7.31
C PRO A 637 -22.58 17.20 6.62
N ILE A 638 -22.70 18.19 5.75
CA ILE A 638 -21.58 18.88 5.12
C ILE A 638 -21.38 20.17 5.90
N ARG A 639 -20.31 20.24 6.69
CA ARG A 639 -19.98 21.39 7.53
C ARG A 639 -18.65 21.96 7.12
N SER A 640 -18.59 23.29 6.96
CA SER A 640 -17.32 24.03 6.96
C SER A 640 -17.17 24.73 8.30
N LYS A 641 -16.11 24.41 9.03
CA LYS A 641 -15.90 24.82 10.44
C LYS A 641 -17.14 24.44 11.27
N GLU A 642 -17.84 25.41 11.87
CA GLU A 642 -19.09 25.17 12.62
C GLU A 642 -20.36 25.35 11.78
N LYS A 643 -20.26 25.85 10.54
CA LYS A 643 -21.40 26.20 9.69
C LYS A 643 -21.88 25.00 8.89
N LEU A 644 -23.19 24.73 8.92
CA LEU A 644 -23.82 23.72 8.07
C LEU A 644 -24.01 24.29 6.66
N VAL A 645 -23.30 23.74 5.67
CA VAL A 645 -23.33 24.18 4.27
C VAL A 645 -24.06 23.20 3.36
N GLY A 646 -24.40 22.01 3.86
CA GLY A 646 -25.18 21.01 3.12
C GLY A 646 -25.43 19.72 3.87
N ALA A 647 -26.06 18.75 3.20
CA ALA A 647 -26.29 17.41 3.69
C ALA A 647 -26.26 16.39 2.55
N MET A 648 -25.69 15.20 2.80
CA MET A 648 -25.79 14.05 1.91
C MET A 648 -26.77 13.03 2.50
N LEU A 649 -27.76 12.63 1.71
CA LEU A 649 -28.71 11.57 2.03
C LEU A 649 -28.26 10.29 1.33
N ILE A 650 -27.98 9.24 2.10
CA ILE A 650 -27.37 7.99 1.62
C ILE A 650 -28.36 6.83 1.78
N GLY A 651 -28.73 6.22 0.66
CA GLY A 651 -29.58 5.03 0.62
C GLY A 651 -28.80 3.73 0.73
N GLU A 652 -29.51 2.61 0.58
CA GLU A 652 -28.90 1.27 0.64
C GLU A 652 -27.94 1.00 -0.52
N LYS A 653 -26.94 0.14 -0.27
CA LYS A 653 -26.10 -0.43 -1.33
C LYS A 653 -26.89 -1.47 -2.12
N ARG A 654 -26.66 -1.55 -3.44
CA ARG A 654 -27.21 -2.60 -4.32
C ARG A 654 -26.75 -4.00 -3.94
N SER A 655 -25.61 -4.12 -3.27
CA SER A 655 -25.08 -5.40 -2.77
C SER A 655 -25.76 -5.89 -1.48
N GLU A 656 -26.66 -5.10 -0.89
CA GLU A 656 -27.38 -5.41 0.36
C GLU A 656 -26.45 -5.66 1.58
N THR A 657 -25.19 -5.22 1.47
CA THR A 657 -24.24 -5.27 2.57
C THR A 657 -24.43 -4.07 3.52
N PRO A 658 -24.26 -4.26 4.84
CA PRO A 658 -24.35 -3.15 5.79
C PRO A 658 -23.22 -2.12 5.55
N PHE A 659 -23.45 -0.88 5.96
CA PHE A 659 -22.40 0.15 5.99
C PHE A 659 -21.42 -0.14 7.11
N TYR A 660 -20.15 -0.32 6.75
CA TYR A 660 -19.06 -0.46 7.71
C TYR A 660 -18.49 0.91 8.08
N GLN A 661 -17.65 0.94 9.13
CA GLN A 661 -17.04 2.17 9.61
C GLN A 661 -16.21 2.86 8.52
N GLU A 662 -15.53 2.10 7.68
CA GLU A 662 -14.72 2.62 6.57
C GLU A 662 -15.56 3.32 5.49
N ASP A 663 -16.79 2.85 5.23
CA ASP A 663 -17.70 3.48 4.27
C ASP A 663 -18.15 4.85 4.77
N LEU A 664 -18.45 4.94 6.06
CA LEU A 664 -18.84 6.18 6.71
C LEU A 664 -17.66 7.15 6.82
N GLU A 665 -16.45 6.66 7.03
CA GLU A 665 -15.21 7.46 6.99
C GLU A 665 -14.99 8.06 5.59
N PHE A 666 -15.18 7.27 4.53
CA PHE A 666 -15.12 7.75 3.15
C PHE A 666 -16.16 8.83 2.88
N LEU A 667 -17.42 8.61 3.26
CA LEU A 667 -18.47 9.60 3.06
C LEU A 667 -18.23 10.88 3.89
N THR A 668 -17.69 10.77 5.10
CA THR A 668 -17.30 11.95 5.90
C THR A 668 -16.18 12.73 5.22
N ALA A 669 -15.20 12.02 4.64
CA ALA A 669 -14.13 12.67 3.87
C ALA A 669 -14.67 13.35 2.60
N ALA A 670 -15.63 12.73 1.91
CA ALA A 670 -16.32 13.32 0.77
C ALA A 670 -17.12 14.58 1.17
N ALA A 671 -17.83 14.56 2.30
CA ALA A 671 -18.49 15.74 2.85
C ALA A 671 -17.49 16.87 3.14
N LYS A 672 -16.33 16.56 3.72
CA LYS A 672 -15.32 17.59 4.00
C LYS A 672 -14.80 18.23 2.71
N GLN A 673 -14.54 17.44 1.67
CA GLN A 673 -14.12 17.98 0.37
C GLN A 673 -15.23 18.83 -0.27
N ALA A 674 -16.48 18.37 -0.21
CA ALA A 674 -17.63 19.13 -0.67
C ALA A 674 -17.77 20.47 0.06
N SER A 675 -17.50 20.51 1.36
CA SER A 675 -17.56 21.76 2.15
C SER A 675 -16.57 22.81 1.65
N VAL A 676 -15.35 22.39 1.27
CA VAL A 676 -14.33 23.28 0.71
C VAL A 676 -14.74 23.77 -0.66
N ALA A 677 -15.25 22.89 -1.52
CA ALA A 677 -15.70 23.26 -2.87
C ALA A 677 -16.89 24.25 -2.83
N VAL A 678 -17.84 24.03 -1.91
CA VAL A 678 -18.99 24.93 -1.71
C VAL A 678 -18.54 26.28 -1.13
N GLU A 679 -17.62 26.30 -0.16
CA GLU A 679 -17.08 27.55 0.38
C GLU A 679 -16.32 28.34 -0.70
N ASN A 680 -15.51 27.66 -1.50
CA ASN A 680 -14.85 28.29 -2.65
C ASN A 680 -15.86 28.83 -3.66
N SER A 681 -16.92 28.08 -3.97
CA SER A 681 -17.98 28.54 -4.89
C SER A 681 -18.66 29.81 -4.35
N PHE A 682 -18.99 29.88 -3.06
CA PHE A 682 -19.51 31.10 -2.44
C PHE A 682 -18.52 32.28 -2.49
N LEU A 683 -17.24 32.03 -2.21
CA LEU A 683 -16.20 33.06 -2.29
C LEU A 683 -16.02 33.58 -3.72
N TYR A 684 -16.05 32.71 -4.73
CA TYR A 684 -15.96 33.12 -6.13
C TYR A 684 -17.18 33.94 -6.57
N GLU A 685 -18.39 33.56 -6.15
CA GLU A 685 -19.60 34.36 -6.42
C GLU A 685 -19.50 35.75 -5.78
N GLU A 686 -19.07 35.84 -4.52
CA GLU A 686 -18.92 37.10 -3.80
C GLU A 686 -17.83 37.99 -4.41
N LEU A 687 -16.68 37.41 -4.78
CA LEU A 687 -15.61 38.13 -5.48
C LEU A 687 -16.07 38.64 -6.85
N ALA A 688 -16.77 37.81 -7.63
CA ALA A 688 -17.29 38.20 -8.93
C ALA A 688 -18.31 39.35 -8.81
N GLU A 689 -19.16 39.32 -7.80
CA GLU A 689 -20.12 40.40 -7.52
C GLU A 689 -19.41 41.69 -7.10
N GLN A 690 -18.42 41.60 -6.20
CA GLN A 690 -17.61 42.76 -5.80
C GLN A 690 -16.85 43.38 -6.97
N GLU A 691 -16.22 42.56 -7.81
CA GLU A 691 -15.46 43.02 -8.98
C GLU A 691 -16.39 43.67 -10.01
N ARG A 692 -17.59 43.12 -10.22
CA ARG A 692 -18.61 43.73 -11.08
C ARG A 692 -19.04 45.10 -10.54
N LEU A 693 -19.37 45.21 -9.25
CA LEU A 693 -19.77 46.47 -8.63
C LEU A 693 -18.65 47.52 -8.68
N LYS A 694 -17.41 47.11 -8.43
CA LYS A 694 -16.24 47.99 -8.55
C LYS A 694 -16.10 48.52 -9.98
N HIS A 695 -16.24 47.64 -10.98
CA HIS A 695 -16.18 48.05 -12.38
C HIS A 695 -17.31 49.02 -12.76
N GLU A 696 -18.53 48.78 -12.27
CA GLU A 696 -19.67 49.69 -12.47
C GLU A 696 -19.40 51.08 -11.84
N LEU A 697 -18.82 51.14 -10.64
CA LEU A 697 -18.42 52.41 -9.99
C LEU A 697 -17.29 53.13 -10.73
N GLU A 698 -16.30 52.40 -11.25
CA GLU A 698 -15.23 52.98 -12.09
C GLU A 698 -15.78 53.58 -13.39
N ILE A 699 -16.78 52.94 -14.00
CA ILE A 699 -17.49 53.51 -15.16
C ILE A 699 -18.22 54.79 -14.76
N ALA A 700 -18.97 54.79 -13.66
CA ALA A 700 -19.69 55.96 -13.16
C ALA A 700 -18.73 57.14 -12.88
N ARG A 701 -17.57 56.88 -12.26
CA ARG A 701 -16.51 57.86 -12.04
C ARG A 701 -16.07 58.52 -13.33
N ARG A 702 -15.78 57.73 -14.37
CA ARG A 702 -15.33 58.27 -15.66
C ARG A 702 -16.39 59.15 -16.31
N ILE A 703 -17.65 58.75 -16.25
CA ILE A 703 -18.77 59.54 -16.79
C ILE A 703 -18.89 60.87 -16.04
N GLN A 704 -18.84 60.84 -14.71
CA GLN A 704 -18.94 62.04 -13.87
C GLN A 704 -17.77 63.00 -14.09
N VAL A 705 -16.54 62.50 -14.05
CA VAL A 705 -15.35 63.33 -14.29
C VAL A 705 -15.41 63.95 -15.69
N ALA A 706 -15.88 63.20 -16.70
CA ALA A 706 -16.04 63.71 -18.06
C ALA A 706 -17.18 64.73 -18.23
N SER A 707 -18.19 64.75 -17.34
CA SER A 707 -19.27 65.73 -17.38
C SER A 707 -18.84 67.09 -16.83
N LEU A 708 -17.89 67.11 -15.89
CA LEU A 708 -17.27 68.33 -15.37
C LEU A 708 -16.43 69.04 -16.45
N PRO A 709 -16.20 70.37 -16.36
CA PRO A 709 -15.39 71.10 -17.32
C PRO A 709 -13.96 70.53 -17.47
N GLN A 710 -13.64 70.03 -18.67
CA GLN A 710 -12.31 69.49 -18.99
C GLN A 710 -11.32 70.59 -19.41
N THR A 711 -11.83 71.72 -19.90
CA THR A 711 -11.04 72.84 -20.40
C THR A 711 -11.57 74.13 -19.81
N THR A 712 -10.67 74.98 -19.33
CA THR A 712 -11.03 76.35 -18.98
C THR A 712 -11.37 77.16 -20.24
N PRO A 713 -12.52 77.85 -20.30
CA PRO A 713 -12.79 78.81 -21.36
C PRO A 713 -11.79 79.98 -21.32
N LYS A 714 -11.45 80.51 -22.50
CA LYS A 714 -10.67 81.75 -22.61
C LYS A 714 -11.63 82.93 -22.63
N VAL A 715 -11.44 83.87 -21.71
CA VAL A 715 -12.20 85.12 -21.62
C VAL A 715 -11.18 86.23 -21.47
N ASP A 716 -11.20 87.21 -22.37
CA ASP A 716 -10.22 88.29 -22.35
C ASP A 716 -10.35 89.08 -21.03
N GLY A 717 -9.21 89.44 -20.43
CA GLY A 717 -9.19 90.09 -19.12
C GLY A 717 -9.46 89.18 -17.91
N LEU A 718 -9.67 87.87 -18.07
CA LEU A 718 -9.82 86.92 -16.96
C LEU A 718 -8.88 85.71 -17.09
N ASP A 719 -8.16 85.40 -16.01
CA ASP A 719 -7.41 84.16 -15.83
C ASP A 719 -8.18 83.21 -14.91
N ILE A 720 -8.51 82.01 -15.38
CA ILE A 720 -9.47 81.11 -14.74
C ILE A 720 -8.88 79.71 -14.57
N ALA A 721 -9.04 79.12 -13.39
CA ALA A 721 -8.64 77.74 -13.16
C ALA A 721 -9.58 77.08 -12.17
N GLY A 722 -10.02 75.86 -12.47
CA GLY A 722 -10.89 75.09 -11.60
C GLY A 722 -10.53 73.61 -11.62
N ILE A 723 -10.88 72.90 -10.55
CA ILE A 723 -10.78 71.45 -10.44
C ILE A 723 -11.72 70.95 -9.34
N SER A 724 -12.24 69.74 -9.53
CA SER A 724 -12.94 68.98 -8.50
C SER A 724 -12.31 67.61 -8.38
N ILE A 725 -12.07 67.16 -7.15
CA ILE A 725 -11.42 65.89 -6.81
C ILE A 725 -12.37 65.13 -5.88
N PRO A 726 -13.00 64.04 -6.36
CA PRO A 726 -13.91 63.26 -5.53
C PRO A 726 -13.17 62.47 -4.46
N ALA A 727 -13.75 62.39 -3.25
CA ALA A 727 -13.21 61.65 -2.10
C ALA A 727 -13.41 60.13 -2.22
N LEU A 728 -14.52 59.71 -2.84
CA LEU A 728 -14.85 58.31 -3.12
C LEU A 728 -14.72 58.01 -4.62
N GLU A 729 -15.28 56.90 -5.10
CA GLU A 729 -15.34 56.56 -6.52
C GLU A 729 -16.08 57.66 -7.30
N VAL A 730 -17.16 58.23 -6.74
CA VAL A 730 -17.96 59.34 -7.30
C VAL A 730 -18.35 60.34 -6.19
N GLY A 731 -18.54 61.61 -6.55
CA GLY A 731 -18.77 62.73 -5.59
C GLY A 731 -20.11 63.48 -5.74
N GLY A 732 -20.48 64.32 -4.77
CA GLY A 732 -21.61 65.27 -4.81
C GLY A 732 -21.23 66.66 -5.32
N ASP A 733 -19.96 67.03 -5.23
CA ASP A 733 -19.44 68.31 -5.70
C ASP A 733 -19.57 68.51 -7.21
N TYR A 734 -19.84 69.74 -7.63
CA TYR A 734 -19.68 70.17 -9.01
C TYR A 734 -19.21 71.61 -9.15
N PHE A 735 -18.58 71.85 -10.29
CA PHE A 735 -18.42 73.19 -10.81
C PHE A 735 -18.71 73.19 -12.30
N ASP A 736 -19.11 74.34 -12.83
CA ASP A 736 -19.31 74.54 -14.26
C ASP A 736 -18.91 75.94 -14.71
N TYR A 737 -18.55 76.03 -15.98
CA TYR A 737 -18.33 77.28 -16.69
C TYR A 737 -19.42 77.44 -17.74
N LEU A 738 -20.38 78.30 -17.45
CA LEU A 738 -21.48 78.58 -18.35
C LEU A 738 -21.10 79.83 -19.16
N ASN A 739 -20.72 79.63 -20.42
CA ASN A 739 -20.31 80.68 -21.35
C ASN A 739 -21.30 80.69 -22.52
N GLY A 740 -21.87 81.86 -22.83
CA GLY A 740 -22.79 82.05 -23.95
C GLY A 740 -22.41 83.19 -24.90
N VAL A 741 -21.52 84.10 -24.49
CA VAL A 741 -21.18 85.35 -25.19
C VAL A 741 -19.70 85.66 -24.96
N PRO A 742 -18.96 86.21 -25.94
CA PRO A 742 -17.59 86.69 -25.71
C PRO A 742 -17.54 87.66 -24.53
N ASN A 743 -16.49 87.56 -23.70
CA ASN A 743 -16.23 88.45 -22.56
C ASN A 743 -17.16 88.32 -21.35
N GLU A 744 -18.13 87.39 -21.38
CA GLU A 744 -18.98 87.02 -20.25
C GLU A 744 -18.75 85.56 -19.82
N ILE A 745 -18.77 85.29 -18.52
CA ILE A 745 -18.72 83.92 -18.00
C ILE A 745 -19.43 83.80 -16.66
N THR A 746 -20.36 82.84 -16.56
CA THR A 746 -20.94 82.42 -15.29
C THR A 746 -20.18 81.22 -14.72
N VAL A 747 -19.57 81.38 -13.55
CA VAL A 747 -18.97 80.33 -12.75
C VAL A 747 -19.98 79.83 -11.73
N ILE A 748 -20.18 78.52 -11.66
CA ILE A 748 -21.01 77.88 -10.64
C ILE A 748 -20.17 76.87 -9.88
N VAL A 749 -20.23 76.91 -8.55
CA VAL A 749 -19.74 75.86 -7.67
C VAL A 749 -20.88 75.42 -6.77
N GLY A 750 -20.99 74.12 -6.51
CA GLY A 750 -22.00 73.62 -5.58
C GLY A 750 -21.68 72.23 -5.07
N ASP A 751 -22.37 71.88 -3.99
CA ASP A 751 -22.28 70.58 -3.34
C ASP A 751 -23.70 70.04 -3.07
N VAL A 752 -23.88 68.76 -3.34
CA VAL A 752 -25.12 68.03 -3.13
C VAL A 752 -25.02 67.28 -1.80
N SER A 753 -25.96 67.56 -0.89
CA SER A 753 -26.00 66.91 0.42
C SER A 753 -26.04 65.37 0.31
N GLY A 754 -25.11 64.68 0.93
CA GLY A 754 -24.94 63.23 0.86
C GLY A 754 -23.57 62.85 0.31
N LYS A 755 -23.29 61.56 0.12
CA LYS A 755 -22.02 61.07 -0.43
C LYS A 755 -22.23 59.86 -1.33
N GLY A 756 -21.27 59.58 -2.21
CA GLY A 756 -21.28 58.41 -3.08
C GLY A 756 -22.25 58.53 -4.25
N THR A 757 -22.83 57.40 -4.67
CA THR A 757 -23.56 57.30 -5.95
C THR A 757 -24.83 58.13 -6.05
N SER A 758 -25.57 58.31 -4.96
CA SER A 758 -26.79 59.12 -4.94
C SER A 758 -26.49 60.61 -5.14
N ALA A 759 -25.46 61.14 -4.45
CA ALA A 759 -25.02 62.52 -4.60
C ALA A 759 -24.53 62.81 -6.03
N ALA A 760 -23.77 61.89 -6.62
CA ALA A 760 -23.27 62.00 -8.01
C ALA A 760 -24.38 62.05 -9.07
N LEU A 761 -25.47 61.29 -8.88
CA LEU A 761 -26.62 61.32 -9.78
C LEU A 761 -27.37 62.66 -9.70
N TYR A 762 -27.58 63.16 -8.48
CA TYR A 762 -28.20 64.47 -8.29
C TYR A 762 -27.33 65.60 -8.80
N MET A 763 -26.02 65.50 -8.62
CA MET A 763 -25.04 66.44 -9.17
C MET A 763 -25.22 66.57 -10.69
N SER A 764 -25.25 65.44 -11.40
CA SER A 764 -25.45 65.41 -12.87
C SER A 764 -26.77 66.06 -13.28
N LYS A 765 -27.83 65.88 -12.47
CA LYS A 765 -29.14 66.49 -12.69
C LYS A 765 -29.11 68.01 -12.50
N VAL A 766 -28.47 68.48 -11.43
CA VAL A 766 -28.27 69.91 -11.17
C VAL A 766 -27.48 70.54 -12.30
N GLN A 767 -26.38 69.93 -12.72
CA GLN A 767 -25.56 70.41 -13.83
C GLN A 767 -26.39 70.57 -15.12
N GLY A 768 -27.19 69.56 -15.47
CA GLY A 768 -28.08 69.61 -16.64
C GLY A 768 -29.12 70.73 -16.57
N ILE A 769 -29.74 70.91 -15.40
CA ILE A 769 -30.71 71.99 -15.15
C ILE A 769 -30.04 73.36 -15.29
N MET A 770 -28.88 73.57 -14.65
CA MET A 770 -28.16 74.85 -14.71
C MET A 770 -27.76 75.20 -16.14
N ARG A 771 -27.17 74.25 -16.89
CA ARG A 771 -26.80 74.45 -18.29
C ARG A 771 -27.99 74.79 -19.18
N SER A 772 -29.12 74.13 -18.98
CA SER A 772 -30.34 74.37 -19.76
C SER A 772 -30.98 75.72 -19.45
N LEU A 773 -30.96 76.16 -18.18
CA LEU A 773 -31.52 77.44 -17.76
C LEU A 773 -30.63 78.63 -18.12
N HIS A 774 -29.31 78.45 -18.17
CA HIS A 774 -28.38 79.53 -18.52
C HIS A 774 -28.60 80.09 -19.94
N GLY A 775 -29.07 79.26 -20.88
CA GLY A 775 -29.39 79.71 -22.25
C GLY A 775 -30.46 80.80 -22.35
N PHE A 776 -31.12 81.17 -21.25
CA PHE A 776 -32.11 82.24 -21.19
C PHE A 776 -31.55 83.59 -20.73
N GLY A 777 -30.23 83.74 -20.52
CA GLY A 777 -29.60 85.01 -20.13
C GLY A 777 -30.04 85.52 -18.75
N LEU A 778 -30.19 84.60 -17.81
CA LEU A 778 -30.70 84.89 -16.46
C LEU A 778 -29.59 85.39 -15.55
N SER A 779 -29.91 86.30 -14.63
CA SER A 779 -28.97 86.64 -13.55
C SER A 779 -28.75 85.42 -12.62
N PRO A 780 -27.65 85.35 -11.85
CA PRO A 780 -27.40 84.25 -10.93
C PRO A 780 -28.55 83.99 -9.95
N LYS A 781 -29.21 85.05 -9.45
CA LYS A 781 -30.39 84.90 -8.60
C LYS A 781 -31.56 84.27 -9.36
N GLU A 782 -31.88 84.75 -10.56
CA GLU A 782 -32.97 84.21 -11.37
C GLU A 782 -32.73 82.76 -11.80
N LEU A 783 -31.47 82.43 -12.14
CA LEU A 783 -31.03 81.08 -12.46
C LEU A 783 -31.32 80.13 -11.30
N PHE A 784 -30.91 80.47 -10.08
CA PHE A 784 -31.17 79.66 -8.89
C PHE A 784 -32.65 79.56 -8.53
N VAL A 785 -33.43 80.64 -8.67
CA VAL A 785 -34.89 80.58 -8.43
C VAL A 785 -35.57 79.59 -9.37
N ARG A 786 -35.21 79.59 -10.66
CA ARG A 786 -35.77 78.64 -11.63
C ARG A 786 -35.25 77.23 -11.40
N ALA A 787 -33.96 77.06 -11.10
CA ALA A 787 -33.36 75.77 -10.80
C ALA A 787 -34.00 75.13 -9.55
N ASN A 788 -34.23 75.92 -8.50
CA ASN A 788 -34.88 75.45 -7.27
C ASN A 788 -36.28 74.87 -7.52
N ARG A 789 -37.09 75.53 -8.37
CA ARG A 789 -38.42 75.03 -8.72
C ARG A 789 -38.38 73.66 -9.40
N LEU A 790 -37.41 73.44 -10.29
CA LEU A 790 -37.21 72.15 -10.97
C LEU A 790 -36.70 71.10 -9.98
N LEU A 791 -35.70 71.44 -9.17
CA LEU A 791 -35.08 70.54 -8.21
C LEU A 791 -36.04 70.11 -7.08
N CYS A 792 -36.91 70.99 -6.57
CA CYS A 792 -37.89 70.65 -5.53
C CYS A 792 -38.91 69.57 -5.95
N GLN A 793 -39.12 69.37 -7.26
CA GLN A 793 -39.98 68.29 -7.77
C GLN A 793 -39.24 66.95 -7.90
N ASP A 794 -37.91 67.01 -7.92
CA ASP A 794 -37.04 66.00 -8.50
C ASP A 794 -36.00 65.44 -7.51
N LEU A 795 -35.73 66.16 -6.41
CA LEU A 795 -34.90 65.72 -5.29
C LEU A 795 -35.77 65.01 -4.24
N GLU A 796 -35.19 64.02 -3.56
CA GLU A 796 -35.83 63.43 -2.38
C GLU A 796 -35.94 64.45 -1.24
N LYS A 797 -36.96 64.32 -0.38
CA LYS A 797 -37.30 65.30 0.68
C LYS A 797 -36.17 65.62 1.69
N LYS A 798 -35.09 64.84 1.72
CA LYS A 798 -33.94 65.03 2.62
C LYS A 798 -32.67 65.48 1.89
N SER A 799 -32.71 65.63 0.57
CA SER A 799 -31.57 66.03 -0.25
C SER A 799 -31.72 67.48 -0.67
N PHE A 800 -30.65 68.25 -0.54
CA PHE A 800 -30.57 69.64 -0.99
C PHE A 800 -29.22 69.89 -1.65
N VAL A 801 -29.10 71.02 -2.32
CA VAL A 801 -27.88 71.41 -3.02
C VAL A 801 -27.50 72.81 -2.59
N THR A 802 -26.28 72.98 -2.11
CA THR A 802 -25.73 74.30 -1.87
C THR A 802 -25.01 74.76 -3.13
N SER A 803 -25.20 76.01 -3.56
CA SER A 803 -24.48 76.52 -4.73
C SER A 803 -24.16 78.02 -4.62
N LEU A 804 -23.04 78.42 -5.23
CA LEU A 804 -22.59 79.79 -5.42
C LEU A 804 -22.41 80.01 -6.92
N GLY A 805 -23.14 80.98 -7.48
CA GLY A 805 -23.16 81.30 -8.90
C GLY A 805 -22.74 82.75 -9.11
N ALA A 806 -21.81 82.98 -10.02
CA ALA A 806 -21.17 84.28 -10.22
C ALA A 806 -20.94 84.55 -11.71
N ASP A 807 -21.59 85.57 -12.22
CA ASP A 807 -21.54 86.04 -13.60
C ASP A 807 -20.56 87.21 -13.74
N PHE A 808 -19.51 87.00 -14.54
CA PHE A 808 -18.45 87.97 -14.79
C PHE A 808 -18.62 88.58 -16.16
N ASP A 809 -18.65 89.90 -16.22
CA ASP A 809 -18.55 90.69 -17.44
C ASP A 809 -17.20 91.44 -17.42
N SER A 810 -16.28 90.98 -18.26
CA SER A 810 -14.93 91.53 -18.37
C SER A 810 -14.88 92.87 -19.12
N THR A 811 -15.91 93.22 -19.89
CA THR A 811 -15.95 94.48 -20.65
C THR A 811 -16.15 95.69 -19.75
N VAL A 812 -16.97 95.53 -18.71
CA VAL A 812 -17.26 96.57 -17.71
C VAL A 812 -16.66 96.27 -16.33
N GLN A 813 -15.84 95.22 -16.25
CA GLN A 813 -15.17 94.74 -15.02
C GLN A 813 -16.15 94.59 -13.84
N ARG A 814 -17.23 93.86 -14.08
CA ARG A 814 -18.33 93.68 -13.13
C ARG A 814 -18.60 92.21 -12.88
N LEU A 815 -18.80 91.88 -11.62
CA LEU A 815 -19.26 90.58 -11.14
C LEU A 815 -20.66 90.75 -10.53
N VAL A 816 -21.62 89.93 -10.98
CA VAL A 816 -22.91 89.76 -10.31
C VAL A 816 -22.96 88.35 -9.75
N PHE A 817 -23.33 88.16 -8.50
CA PHE A 817 -23.35 86.81 -7.91
C PHE A 817 -24.45 86.64 -6.87
N ALA A 818 -24.86 85.39 -6.67
CA ALA A 818 -25.84 84.98 -5.68
C ALA A 818 -25.40 83.69 -5.00
N ARG A 819 -25.82 83.49 -3.74
CA ARG A 819 -25.47 82.32 -2.92
C ARG A 819 -26.73 81.56 -2.51
N ALA A 820 -26.90 80.34 -3.02
CA ALA A 820 -27.93 79.40 -2.59
C ALA A 820 -27.39 78.51 -1.46
N GLY A 821 -27.16 79.09 -0.27
CA GLY A 821 -26.77 78.37 0.94
C GLY A 821 -25.33 77.83 1.00
N HIS A 822 -24.50 78.08 -0.02
CA HIS A 822 -23.12 77.59 -0.10
C HIS A 822 -22.13 78.38 0.76
N LEU A 823 -20.84 78.01 0.72
CA LEU A 823 -19.75 78.74 1.38
C LEU A 823 -19.61 80.19 0.85
N PRO A 824 -18.96 81.09 1.61
CA PRO A 824 -18.68 82.46 1.17
C PRO A 824 -17.85 82.52 -0.11
N LEU A 825 -18.02 83.60 -0.88
CA LEU A 825 -17.07 83.99 -1.92
C LEU A 825 -15.84 84.61 -1.24
N PHE A 826 -14.66 84.06 -1.46
CA PHE A 826 -13.41 84.64 -0.98
C PHE A 826 -12.88 85.62 -2.03
N TYR A 827 -12.87 86.92 -1.72
CA TYR A 827 -12.53 87.99 -2.65
C TYR A 827 -11.30 88.75 -2.18
N TYR A 828 -10.22 88.72 -2.95
CA TYR A 828 -9.07 89.60 -2.78
C TYR A 828 -9.26 90.86 -3.62
N SER A 829 -9.23 92.02 -2.97
CA SER A 829 -9.23 93.33 -3.65
C SER A 829 -7.81 93.88 -3.75
N ALA A 830 -7.33 94.12 -4.98
CA ALA A 830 -6.04 94.74 -5.25
C ALA A 830 -5.97 96.18 -4.70
N LYS A 831 -7.12 96.87 -4.66
CA LYS A 831 -7.24 98.24 -4.16
C LYS A 831 -7.05 98.34 -2.65
N THR A 832 -7.66 97.45 -1.88
CA THR A 832 -7.57 97.46 -0.41
C THR A 832 -6.47 96.56 0.13
N GLN A 833 -5.91 95.68 -0.72
CA GLN A 833 -4.92 94.65 -0.39
C GLN A 833 -5.38 93.74 0.74
N ARG A 834 -6.68 93.38 0.74
CA ARG A 834 -7.30 92.52 1.75
C ARG A 834 -8.17 91.47 1.10
N VAL A 835 -8.28 90.34 1.79
CA VAL A 835 -9.26 89.30 1.47
C VAL A 835 -10.51 89.52 2.30
N GLU A 836 -11.66 89.58 1.62
CA GLU A 836 -12.98 89.67 2.22
C GLU A 836 -13.77 88.37 1.97
N LYS A 837 -14.53 87.95 2.98
CA LYS A 837 -15.50 86.84 2.85
C LYS A 837 -16.87 87.45 2.58
N ILE A 838 -17.39 87.25 1.37
CA ILE A 838 -18.67 87.84 0.98
C ILE A 838 -19.75 86.76 1.04
N THR A 839 -20.71 86.97 1.93
CA THR A 839 -21.73 85.97 2.27
C THR A 839 -23.14 86.57 2.12
N PRO A 840 -23.68 86.69 0.88
CA PRO A 840 -25.06 87.10 0.67
C PRO A 840 -26.05 86.15 1.37
N LYS A 841 -27.23 86.66 1.71
CA LYS A 841 -28.33 85.80 2.18
C LYS A 841 -28.76 84.80 1.10
N GLY A 842 -29.19 83.62 1.54
CA GLY A 842 -29.82 82.63 0.69
C GLY A 842 -29.97 81.27 1.35
N LEU A 843 -30.78 80.42 0.72
CA LEU A 843 -31.14 79.07 1.17
C LEU A 843 -30.60 78.03 0.17
N GLY A 844 -30.36 76.80 0.60
CA GLY A 844 -30.01 75.69 -0.30
C GLY A 844 -31.14 75.35 -1.28
N LEU A 845 -30.78 74.98 -2.50
CA LEU A 845 -31.69 74.52 -3.55
C LEU A 845 -32.36 73.21 -3.11
N GLY A 846 -33.66 73.04 -3.39
CA GLY A 846 -34.43 71.86 -3.02
C GLY A 846 -35.10 71.91 -1.65
N LEU A 847 -34.79 72.91 -0.81
CA LEU A 847 -35.31 73.01 0.57
C LEU A 847 -36.72 73.65 0.66
N ASP A 848 -37.08 74.52 -0.28
CA ASP A 848 -38.38 75.22 -0.25
C ASP A 848 -39.00 75.34 -1.65
N ASN A 849 -40.30 75.09 -1.75
CA ASN A 849 -41.07 75.27 -2.99
C ASN A 849 -42.25 76.25 -2.80
N HIS A 850 -42.31 76.98 -1.68
CA HIS A 850 -43.42 77.87 -1.32
C HIS A 850 -43.09 79.36 -1.46
N GLY A 851 -41.99 79.69 -2.15
CA GLY A 851 -41.62 81.05 -2.53
C GLY A 851 -40.70 81.77 -1.54
N ALA A 852 -40.41 81.17 -0.38
CA ALA A 852 -39.45 81.70 0.58
C ALA A 852 -38.02 81.68 0.02
N PHE A 853 -37.67 80.67 -0.80
CA PHE A 853 -36.37 80.60 -1.47
C PHE A 853 -36.02 81.87 -2.25
N ALA A 854 -36.95 82.39 -3.05
CA ALA A 854 -36.71 83.58 -3.88
C ALA A 854 -36.63 84.88 -3.06
N ALA A 855 -37.33 84.94 -1.94
CA ALA A 855 -37.33 86.09 -1.03
C ALA A 855 -36.02 86.20 -0.23
N GLU A 856 -35.43 85.07 0.16
CA GLU A 856 -34.19 85.02 0.95
C GLU A 856 -32.92 85.15 0.11
N LEU A 857 -32.99 84.89 -1.20
CA LEU A 857 -31.83 85.02 -2.09
C LEU A 857 -31.46 86.51 -2.28
N GLU A 858 -30.24 86.86 -1.90
CA GLU A 858 -29.64 88.17 -2.14
C GLU A 858 -28.66 88.10 -3.32
N GLU A 859 -28.78 89.06 -4.25
CA GLU A 859 -27.84 89.24 -5.35
C GLU A 859 -26.94 90.44 -5.03
N LYS A 860 -25.64 90.28 -5.25
CA LYS A 860 -24.65 91.35 -5.05
C LYS A 860 -23.88 91.63 -6.33
N THR A 861 -23.48 92.88 -6.48
CA THR A 861 -22.64 93.35 -7.59
C THR A 861 -21.33 93.89 -7.05
N ILE A 862 -20.21 93.47 -7.64
CA ILE A 862 -18.86 93.94 -7.35
C ILE A 862 -18.30 94.50 -8.66
N HIS A 863 -17.77 95.73 -8.61
CA HIS A 863 -16.95 96.25 -9.69
C HIS A 863 -15.49 96.00 -9.29
N TYR A 864 -14.77 95.24 -10.12
CA TYR A 864 -13.44 94.74 -9.79
C TYR A 864 -12.37 95.44 -10.61
N GLU A 865 -11.12 95.41 -10.12
CA GLU A 865 -9.97 95.99 -10.79
C GLU A 865 -8.99 94.90 -11.23
N VAL A 866 -8.07 95.24 -12.15
CA VAL A 866 -7.01 94.31 -12.56
C VAL A 866 -6.17 93.92 -11.34
N GLY A 867 -5.97 92.61 -11.14
CA GLY A 867 -5.28 92.04 -9.98
C GLY A 867 -6.20 91.51 -8.89
N ASP A 868 -7.51 91.77 -8.97
CA ASP A 868 -8.51 91.18 -8.07
C ASP A 868 -8.63 89.66 -8.27
N VAL A 869 -8.89 88.91 -7.20
CA VAL A 869 -9.01 87.44 -7.23
C VAL A 869 -10.28 86.99 -6.52
N PHE A 870 -11.01 86.08 -7.16
CA PHE A 870 -12.22 85.47 -6.66
C PHE A 870 -11.99 83.96 -6.52
N LEU A 871 -12.15 83.44 -5.31
CA LEU A 871 -11.93 82.05 -4.97
C LEU A 871 -13.24 81.42 -4.47
N PHE A 872 -13.64 80.35 -5.14
CA PHE A 872 -14.78 79.50 -4.83
C PHE A 872 -14.25 78.16 -4.33
N VAL A 873 -14.78 77.69 -3.21
CA VAL A 873 -14.41 76.41 -2.61
C VAL A 873 -15.64 75.70 -2.08
N THR A 874 -15.58 74.37 -2.04
CA THR A 874 -16.55 73.53 -1.33
C THR A 874 -16.07 73.19 0.07
N ASP A 875 -16.95 72.60 0.88
CA ASP A 875 -16.67 72.25 2.28
C ASP A 875 -15.54 71.22 2.42
N GLY A 876 -15.30 70.37 1.43
CA GLY A 876 -14.11 69.49 1.44
C GLY A 876 -12.77 70.23 1.45
N VAL A 877 -12.73 71.55 1.21
CA VAL A 877 -11.56 72.40 1.49
C VAL A 877 -11.53 72.86 2.94
N THR A 878 -12.63 73.43 3.46
CA THR A 878 -12.67 74.06 4.78
C THR A 878 -12.81 73.06 5.92
N GLU A 879 -13.52 71.96 5.70
CA GLU A 879 -13.76 70.89 6.66
C GLU A 879 -12.74 69.74 6.54
N ALA A 880 -11.73 69.88 5.67
CA ALA A 880 -10.64 68.91 5.58
C ALA A 880 -9.97 68.71 6.95
N ARG A 881 -9.80 67.46 7.37
CA ARG A 881 -9.29 67.12 8.71
C ARG A 881 -7.88 66.59 8.65
N GLY A 882 -7.03 67.10 9.53
CA GLY A 882 -5.67 66.61 9.77
C GLY A 882 -5.58 65.92 11.12
N ASN A 883 -4.69 64.94 11.24
CA ASN A 883 -4.54 64.11 12.44
C ASN A 883 -4.35 64.97 13.72
N GLY A 884 -5.41 65.05 14.54
CA GLY A 884 -5.46 65.81 15.79
C GLY A 884 -5.46 67.34 15.67
N ARG A 885 -5.59 67.92 14.46
CA ARG A 885 -5.49 69.38 14.21
C ARG A 885 -6.82 70.12 14.00
N GLY A 886 -7.95 69.41 14.09
CA GLY A 886 -9.26 69.98 13.75
C GLY A 886 -9.45 70.14 12.24
N GLU A 887 -10.42 70.97 11.85
CA GLU A 887 -10.73 71.28 10.45
C GLU A 887 -9.76 72.33 9.90
N PHE A 888 -9.54 72.31 8.57
CA PHE A 888 -8.64 73.24 7.88
C PHE A 888 -9.07 74.69 8.06
N GLY A 889 -10.36 74.97 8.09
CA GLY A 889 -10.95 76.27 8.39
C GLY A 889 -10.85 77.29 7.26
N GLU A 890 -11.81 78.22 7.23
CA GLU A 890 -11.83 79.33 6.27
C GLU A 890 -10.63 80.29 6.47
N GLU A 891 -10.09 80.39 7.69
CA GLU A 891 -8.96 81.26 8.00
C GLU A 891 -7.69 80.88 7.23
N ASN A 892 -7.49 79.58 6.98
CA ASN A 892 -6.34 79.11 6.22
C ASN A 892 -6.54 79.34 4.71
N VAL A 893 -7.78 79.27 4.21
CA VAL A 893 -8.12 79.67 2.84
C VAL A 893 -7.79 81.16 2.62
N VAL A 894 -8.16 82.02 3.57
CA VAL A 894 -7.84 83.46 3.55
C VAL A 894 -6.33 83.70 3.50
N LYS A 895 -5.55 83.08 4.41
CA LYS A 895 -4.08 83.23 4.44
C LYS A 895 -3.41 82.79 3.15
N ILE A 896 -3.91 81.73 2.52
CA ILE A 896 -3.38 81.27 1.23
C ILE A 896 -3.61 82.34 0.19
N LEU A 897 -4.84 82.84 0.07
CA LEU A 897 -5.16 83.86 -0.92
C LEU A 897 -4.36 85.16 -0.70
N GLU A 898 -4.15 85.58 0.55
CA GLU A 898 -3.30 86.73 0.93
C GLU A 898 -1.81 86.54 0.57
N SER A 899 -1.32 85.30 0.52
CA SER A 899 0.07 84.99 0.18
C SER A 899 0.29 84.61 -1.29
N SER A 900 -0.80 84.31 -2.03
CA SER A 900 -0.73 83.82 -3.41
C SER A 900 -1.36 84.76 -4.45
N TYR A 901 -1.97 85.89 -4.07
CA TYR A 901 -2.71 86.76 -4.99
C TYR A 901 -1.91 87.23 -6.22
N THR A 902 -0.58 87.32 -6.13
CA THR A 902 0.29 87.71 -7.26
C THR A 902 0.44 86.60 -8.31
N LEU A 903 0.19 85.34 -7.96
CA LEU A 903 0.33 84.17 -8.83
C LEU A 903 -0.81 84.08 -9.85
N ASP A 904 -0.65 83.25 -10.88
CA ASP A 904 -1.73 82.96 -11.84
C ASP A 904 -2.84 82.11 -11.19
N ALA A 905 -4.03 82.07 -11.79
CA ALA A 905 -5.20 81.39 -11.22
C ALA A 905 -4.94 79.89 -10.98
N ARG A 906 -4.15 79.25 -11.84
CA ARG A 906 -3.79 77.83 -11.71
C ARG A 906 -2.88 77.61 -10.51
N GLN A 907 -1.87 78.46 -10.33
CA GLN A 907 -0.95 78.41 -9.20
C GLN A 907 -1.66 78.67 -7.87
N ILE A 908 -2.63 79.59 -7.83
CA ILE A 908 -3.47 79.83 -6.65
C ILE A 908 -4.29 78.58 -6.32
N ARG A 909 -4.99 78.02 -7.32
CA ARG A 909 -5.77 76.78 -7.16
C ARG A 909 -4.91 75.63 -6.64
N ASP A 910 -3.75 75.40 -7.26
CA ASP A 910 -2.83 74.33 -6.87
C ASP A 910 -2.22 74.58 -5.47
N GLY A 911 -2.01 75.85 -5.10
CA GLY A 911 -1.61 76.26 -3.75
C GLY A 911 -2.63 75.85 -2.69
N VAL A 912 -3.92 76.11 -2.93
CA VAL A 912 -5.01 75.68 -2.03
C VAL A 912 -5.04 74.17 -1.88
N ILE A 913 -4.98 73.43 -2.99
CA ILE A 913 -5.02 71.95 -2.98
C ILE A 913 -3.83 71.37 -2.24
N ASN A 914 -2.63 71.88 -2.50
CA ASN A 914 -1.42 71.39 -1.86
C ASN A 914 -1.42 71.68 -0.36
N ALA A 915 -1.93 72.84 0.07
CA ALA A 915 -2.07 73.17 1.48
C ALA A 915 -3.06 72.23 2.19
N VAL A 916 -4.20 71.91 1.57
CA VAL A 916 -5.16 70.94 2.11
C VAL A 916 -4.52 69.55 2.20
N LYS A 917 -3.85 69.07 1.14
CA LYS A 917 -3.14 67.77 1.15
C LYS A 917 -2.07 67.68 2.24
N GLN A 918 -1.27 68.74 2.41
CA GLN A 918 -0.26 68.82 3.46
C GLN A 918 -0.88 68.85 4.87
N PHE A 919 -2.06 69.45 5.02
CA PHE A 919 -2.77 69.49 6.29
C PHE A 919 -3.37 68.12 6.67
N VAL A 920 -3.95 67.40 5.70
CA VAL A 920 -4.54 66.06 5.88
C VAL A 920 -3.46 64.99 6.12
N GLY A 921 -2.34 65.04 5.40
CA GLY A 921 -1.22 64.09 5.56
C GLY A 921 -1.48 62.74 4.89
N GLU A 922 -1.29 61.64 5.62
CA GLU A 922 -1.47 60.25 5.13
C GLU A 922 -2.91 59.74 5.26
N GLU A 923 -3.84 60.55 5.79
CA GLU A 923 -5.25 60.17 5.90
C GLU A 923 -6.00 60.32 4.57
N ASN A 924 -7.05 59.54 4.38
CA ASN A 924 -7.88 59.63 3.18
C ASN A 924 -8.74 60.89 3.22
N GLN A 925 -8.95 61.50 2.06
CA GLN A 925 -9.87 62.62 1.87
C GLN A 925 -11.28 62.22 2.36
N HIS A 926 -11.91 63.08 3.18
CA HIS A 926 -13.20 62.79 3.81
C HIS A 926 -14.42 63.32 3.04
N ASP A 927 -14.23 64.37 2.24
CA ASP A 927 -15.27 64.95 1.39
C ASP A 927 -14.72 65.43 0.06
N ASP A 928 -15.59 65.62 -0.92
CA ASP A 928 -15.20 66.07 -2.25
C ASP A 928 -14.58 67.47 -2.20
N LEU A 929 -13.51 67.67 -2.97
CA LEU A 929 -12.73 68.90 -2.92
C LEU A 929 -12.85 69.62 -4.24
N THR A 930 -13.48 70.78 -4.24
CA THR A 930 -13.62 71.63 -5.42
C THR A 930 -13.04 73.02 -5.16
N VAL A 931 -12.24 73.50 -6.10
CA VAL A 931 -11.60 74.81 -6.06
C VAL A 931 -11.72 75.46 -7.43
N VAL A 932 -12.27 76.68 -7.49
CA VAL A 932 -12.30 77.51 -8.71
C VAL A 932 -11.77 78.89 -8.39
N VAL A 933 -10.86 79.39 -9.23
CA VAL A 933 -10.21 80.70 -9.12
C VAL A 933 -10.50 81.48 -10.39
N VAL A 934 -10.92 82.73 -10.23
CA VAL A 934 -11.03 83.74 -11.30
C VAL A 934 -10.19 84.94 -10.89
N LYS A 935 -9.22 85.32 -11.71
CA LYS A 935 -8.35 86.46 -11.49
C LYS A 935 -8.53 87.48 -12.61
N ALA A 936 -8.78 88.73 -12.24
CA ALA A 936 -8.86 89.83 -13.19
C ALA A 936 -7.46 90.18 -13.71
N THR A 937 -7.30 90.19 -15.03
CA THR A 937 -6.06 90.51 -15.74
C THR A 937 -6.30 91.69 -16.68
N GLY A 938 -5.22 92.33 -17.14
CA GLY A 938 -5.35 93.37 -18.17
C GLY A 938 -5.82 92.77 -19.49
N ILE A 939 -6.66 93.50 -20.23
CA ILE A 939 -7.09 93.17 -21.60
C ILE A 939 -5.95 93.46 -22.58
#